data_AF-A0A9P4IUY6-F1
#
_entry.id   AF-A0A9P4IUY6-F1
#
_cell.length_a   1.000
_cell.length_b   1.000
_cell.length_c   1.000
_cell.angle_alpha   90.00
_cell.angle_beta   90.00
_cell.angle_gamma   90.00
#
_symmetry.space_group_name_H-M   'P 1'
#
loop_
_entity.id
_entity.type
_entity.pdbx_description
1 polymer ?
#
loop_
_entity_poly.entity_id
_entity_poly.type
_entity_poly.pdbx_seq_one_letter_code
_entity_poly.pdbx_strand_id
1 'polypeptide(L)'
;MVMASPRPYNGADDLHNRNIRLTAVEETLRRLLIDVADHIEANPQNDHAQSQVSLPAQLVGEKTVLRFTGGWVRDKLLGVDSHDIDVAINNMTGYQFGLRMKEYLDLPGNLRKYGLEEASSAEVQSPEAGTIDKSKLVGGLHKIEANPEKSKHLETVTTRILGLDIDLVNLRKETYTEDSRNPQMEFGTPEEDALRRDATINAMFYNLNTLQIEDFTARGFEDMQNGIIRTPLEPYQTFKDDPLRVLRLIRFASRLGYSLDQAAAESMRNDDIKIALKVKISRERVGVELEKMLRGPDPLGALQMIIDAGLYKTVFSDPTVTENAYDPEVKGWDFVVRQAAAVLRSHHALAELCVRDVDERYTAWVLACLVPYRDAPQPQSPPGRRPPPPIATQVAREGFKATNKVCEVLTAAIKNSADISRLASLYGHGQRRASSTSDGTEREELGMAVRQWGSSWRLQTLFALFGAIADDPSQTELLFLTYESFVTRVEGLGLTEAYAFRPLLDGKQLAKAIGISGGPWMKDALDVVMKWQLRNPGVTDATGAIEDVKISKVHGELSADLIKHFLSLTIRPLFAKTQHPAVTAQGRKSLANSAPRTIDIAFDKEAAKPWKKKEHQALELLVWIIKNLDDESVERNWHLLIPPLLSIVDDQEVVFKARGCELITLLLQKTPSNLLAKTGLFDVFDEALLPCFGFLPTLTAEHESANLLKHAFPALLALHTVRHPPNTTTPLDAKPNEHSIRFLDALLRKGVFATYAHCSENVQISIVIIQNLCSINDALGLESVKHLKHSLPLLNEILCNPFGPASPELLVAAVIAVQSVIRNGWPRMLECRGEVLKGLCVSWMNVEESDHSAKFEEFRKQSCQAVNLLRQAIGEAHITEADFRSLMDADDRLEGLLGQTSS
;
A
#
# COMPACT_ATOMS: atom_id res chain seq x y z
N MET A 1 -18.98 26.84 -22.13
CA MET A 1 -18.56 27.37 -23.43
C MET A 1 -17.11 26.95 -23.66
N VAL A 2 -16.91 25.81 -24.31
CA VAL A 2 -15.57 25.33 -24.67
C VAL A 2 -15.15 26.11 -25.91
N MET A 3 -14.10 26.93 -25.81
CA MET A 3 -13.52 27.56 -26.99
C MET A 3 -13.11 26.45 -27.96
N ALA A 4 -13.64 26.54 -29.19
CA ALA A 4 -13.29 25.63 -30.27
C ALA A 4 -11.76 25.53 -30.38
N SER A 5 -11.24 24.32 -30.52
CA SER A 5 -9.84 24.07 -30.84
C SER A 5 -9.41 25.03 -31.97
N PRO A 6 -8.32 25.81 -31.81
CA PRO A 6 -7.80 26.56 -32.93
C PRO A 6 -7.49 25.53 -34.02
N ARG A 7 -8.11 25.68 -35.20
CA ARG A 7 -7.70 24.91 -36.38
C ARG A 7 -6.17 25.05 -36.51
N PRO A 8 -5.44 24.01 -36.91
CA PRO A 8 -4.07 24.22 -37.38
C PRO A 8 -4.12 25.32 -38.43
N TYR A 9 -3.35 26.39 -38.18
CA TYR A 9 -3.35 27.57 -39.02
C TYR A 9 -2.75 27.21 -40.38
N ASN A 10 -3.60 26.77 -41.31
CA ASN A 10 -3.31 26.79 -42.73
C ASN A 10 -3.43 28.25 -43.19
N GLY A 11 -2.43 29.06 -42.87
CA GLY A 11 -2.45 30.49 -43.12
C GLY A 11 -1.08 31.00 -43.54
N ALA A 12 -0.44 30.35 -44.52
CA ALA A 12 0.62 31.01 -45.28
C ALA A 12 0.09 32.24 -46.05
N ASP A 13 -1.24 32.35 -46.25
CA ASP A 13 -1.85 33.35 -47.13
C ASP A 13 -2.35 34.65 -46.46
N ASP A 14 -2.41 34.75 -45.13
CA ASP A 14 -3.05 35.92 -44.44
C ASP A 14 -2.09 36.84 -43.64
N LEU A 15 -0.81 36.49 -43.51
CA LEU A 15 0.21 37.32 -42.84
C LEU A 15 0.65 38.55 -43.66
N HIS A 16 0.09 38.77 -44.86
CA HIS A 16 0.38 39.94 -45.69
C HIS A 16 -0.25 41.23 -45.17
N ASN A 17 -1.22 41.17 -44.25
CA ASN A 17 -1.86 42.36 -43.72
C ASN A 17 -1.19 42.81 -42.41
N ARG A 18 -0.11 43.60 -42.52
CA ARG A 18 0.60 44.22 -41.38
C ARG A 18 -0.23 45.25 -40.59
N ASN A 19 -1.52 45.40 -40.91
CA ASN A 19 -2.41 46.36 -40.30
C ASN A 19 -3.32 45.67 -39.26
N ILE A 20 -3.04 45.91 -37.98
CA ILE A 20 -3.93 45.51 -36.88
C ILE A 20 -5.18 46.38 -36.93
N ARG A 21 -6.36 45.75 -36.90
CA ARG A 21 -7.64 46.44 -36.71
C ARG A 21 -8.01 46.42 -35.23
N LEU A 22 -8.18 47.60 -34.65
CA LEU A 22 -8.68 47.75 -33.28
C LEU A 22 -10.18 47.50 -33.24
N THR A 23 -10.65 46.81 -32.20
CA THR A 23 -12.08 46.73 -31.89
C THR A 23 -12.61 48.11 -31.47
N ALA A 24 -13.93 48.30 -31.47
CA ALA A 24 -14.53 49.57 -31.03
C ALA A 24 -14.14 49.96 -29.59
N VAL A 25 -13.96 48.96 -28.72
CA VAL A 25 -13.51 49.13 -27.34
C VAL A 25 -12.04 49.53 -27.30
N GLU A 26 -11.17 48.82 -28.02
CA GLU A 26 -9.74 49.13 -28.09
C GLU A 26 -9.47 50.48 -28.75
N GLU A 27 -10.26 50.89 -29.75
CA GLU A 27 -10.16 52.22 -30.36
C GLU A 27 -10.58 53.32 -29.38
N THR A 28 -11.57 53.04 -28.53
CA THR A 28 -11.97 53.98 -27.47
C THR A 28 -10.90 54.08 -26.39
N LEU A 29 -10.30 52.95 -26.00
CA LEU A 29 -9.14 52.92 -25.10
C LEU A 29 -7.95 53.68 -25.68
N ARG A 30 -7.61 53.45 -26.95
CA ARG A 30 -6.55 54.16 -27.66
C ARG A 30 -6.78 55.68 -27.61
N ARG A 31 -7.99 56.14 -27.95
CA ARG A 31 -8.34 57.56 -27.91
C ARG A 31 -8.16 58.15 -26.51
N LEU A 32 -8.62 57.44 -25.47
CA LEU A 32 -8.41 57.84 -24.08
C LEU A 32 -6.91 57.99 -23.77
N LEU A 33 -6.11 56.98 -24.09
CA LEU A 33 -4.67 56.96 -23.79
C LEU A 33 -3.92 58.09 -24.53
N ILE A 34 -4.24 58.36 -25.80
CA ILE A 34 -3.63 59.45 -26.56
C ILE A 34 -4.04 60.81 -26.00
N ASP A 35 -5.32 61.00 -25.70
CA ASP A 35 -5.80 62.27 -25.17
C ASP A 35 -5.22 62.58 -23.77
N VAL A 36 -4.96 61.53 -22.97
CA VAL A 36 -4.22 61.65 -21.71
C VAL A 36 -2.77 62.06 -21.97
N ALA A 37 -2.09 61.45 -22.95
CA ALA A 37 -0.72 61.84 -23.31
C ALA A 37 -0.65 63.31 -23.77
N ASP A 38 -1.57 63.74 -24.64
CA ASP A 38 -1.68 65.13 -25.10
C ASP A 38 -1.99 66.09 -23.93
N HIS A 39 -2.81 65.68 -22.96
CA HIS A 39 -3.08 66.46 -21.75
C HIS A 39 -1.84 66.62 -20.86
N ILE A 40 -1.02 65.57 -20.74
CA ILE A 40 0.25 65.61 -20.00
C ILE A 40 1.23 66.58 -20.67
N GLU A 41 1.30 66.56 -22.00
CA GLU A 41 2.14 67.48 -22.79
C GLU A 41 1.68 68.94 -22.67
N ALA A 42 0.36 69.18 -22.66
CA ALA A 42 -0.20 70.52 -22.48
C ALA A 42 -0.06 71.05 -21.04
N ASN A 43 0.09 70.16 -20.05
CA ASN A 43 0.22 70.48 -18.63
C ASN A 43 1.46 69.80 -18.01
N PRO A 44 2.68 70.26 -18.35
CA PRO A 44 3.89 69.78 -17.71
C PRO A 44 3.96 70.31 -16.28
N GLN A 45 3.73 69.45 -15.29
CA GLN A 45 3.99 69.77 -13.88
C GLN A 45 5.41 69.35 -13.49
N ASN A 46 6.01 70.15 -12.60
CA ASN A 46 7.36 69.97 -12.04
C ASN A 46 7.40 69.06 -10.79
N ASP A 47 6.29 68.42 -10.44
CA ASP A 47 6.23 67.57 -9.25
C ASP A 47 6.83 66.20 -9.58
N HIS A 48 8.11 66.08 -9.24
CA HIS A 48 8.75 64.82 -8.88
C HIS A 48 8.00 64.21 -7.68
N ALA A 49 6.79 63.70 -7.88
CA ALA A 49 6.24 62.68 -7.01
C ALA A 49 7.30 61.57 -6.95
N GLN A 50 7.85 61.35 -5.75
CA GLN A 50 9.05 60.56 -5.44
C GLN A 50 9.07 59.20 -6.15
N SER A 51 9.52 59.15 -7.40
CA SER A 51 9.82 57.90 -8.09
C SER A 51 11.20 57.45 -7.64
N GLN A 52 11.35 56.16 -7.33
CA GLN A 52 12.63 55.56 -6.99
C GLN A 52 13.55 55.42 -8.22
N VAL A 53 13.03 55.62 -9.43
CA VAL A 53 13.75 55.50 -10.69
C VAL A 53 13.98 56.90 -11.28
N SER A 54 15.24 57.32 -11.36
CA SER A 54 15.62 58.60 -11.96
C SER A 54 15.39 58.57 -13.48
N LEU A 55 14.60 59.52 -13.99
CA LEU A 55 14.44 59.70 -15.42
C LEU A 55 15.76 60.21 -16.04
N PRO A 56 16.30 59.58 -17.09
CA PRO A 56 17.47 60.08 -17.81
C PRO A 56 17.22 61.49 -18.37
N ALA A 57 18.23 62.37 -18.29
CA ALA A 57 18.13 63.76 -18.77
C ALA A 57 17.75 63.88 -20.25
N GLN A 58 17.98 62.83 -21.05
CA GLN A 58 17.63 62.76 -22.47
C GLN A 58 16.13 62.55 -22.72
N LEU A 59 15.41 61.92 -21.78
CA LEU A 59 13.97 61.67 -21.89
C LEU A 59 13.12 62.81 -21.28
N VAL A 60 13.77 63.76 -20.61
CA VAL A 60 13.11 64.93 -20.01
C VAL A 60 12.66 65.87 -21.13
N GLY A 61 11.35 65.99 -21.32
CA GLY A 61 10.75 66.85 -22.35
C GLY A 61 10.55 66.18 -23.71
N GLU A 62 10.83 64.88 -23.83
CA GLU A 62 10.40 64.11 -25.01
C GLU A 62 8.88 63.94 -25.05
N LYS A 63 8.35 63.79 -26.26
CA LYS A 63 6.93 63.47 -26.51
C LYS A 63 6.54 62.15 -25.84
N THR A 64 5.38 62.09 -25.18
CA THR A 64 4.90 60.82 -24.59
C THR A 64 4.36 59.92 -25.70
N VAL A 65 5.04 58.80 -25.93
CA VAL A 65 4.70 57.80 -26.94
C VAL A 65 4.22 56.53 -26.24
N LEU A 66 3.01 56.10 -26.61
CA LEU A 66 2.36 54.93 -26.03
C LEU A 66 2.34 53.79 -27.03
N ARG A 67 2.63 52.58 -26.55
CA ARG A 67 2.65 51.36 -27.35
C ARG A 67 1.88 50.26 -26.67
N PHE A 68 1.03 49.54 -27.40
CA PHE A 68 0.64 48.21 -26.96
C PHE A 68 1.80 47.25 -27.23
N THR A 69 2.05 46.31 -26.33
CA THR A 69 3.21 45.42 -26.42
C THR A 69 2.90 44.01 -25.93
N GLY A 70 3.88 43.11 -26.07
CA GLY A 70 3.83 41.78 -25.49
C GLY A 70 2.88 40.83 -26.23
N GLY A 71 2.13 40.05 -25.44
CA GLY A 71 1.26 39.00 -25.97
C GLY A 71 0.14 39.52 -26.86
N TRP A 72 -0.34 40.75 -26.60
CA TRP A 72 -1.46 41.35 -27.34
C TRP A 72 -1.13 41.54 -28.82
N VAL A 73 0.06 42.08 -29.15
CA VAL A 73 0.46 42.34 -30.54
C VAL A 73 0.53 41.04 -31.33
N ARG A 74 1.16 40.01 -30.74
CA ARG A 74 1.23 38.66 -31.32
C ARG A 74 -0.15 38.06 -31.54
N ASP A 75 -0.99 38.08 -30.51
CA ASP A 75 -2.31 37.43 -30.57
C ASP A 75 -3.21 38.13 -31.60
N LYS A 76 -3.15 39.47 -31.72
CA LYS A 76 -3.83 40.23 -32.78
C LYS A 76 -3.35 39.89 -34.17
N LEU A 77 -2.04 39.75 -34.38
CA LEU A 77 -1.48 39.32 -35.66
C LEU A 77 -1.92 37.91 -36.05
N LEU A 78 -2.15 37.04 -35.07
CA LEU A 78 -2.69 35.69 -35.27
C LEU A 78 -4.22 35.64 -35.35
N GLY A 79 -4.91 36.78 -35.28
CA GLY A 79 -6.37 36.86 -35.33
C GLY A 79 -7.07 36.36 -34.06
N VAL A 80 -6.36 36.33 -32.93
CA VAL A 80 -6.88 35.93 -31.61
C VAL A 80 -7.16 37.18 -30.77
N ASP A 81 -8.34 37.26 -30.17
CA ASP A 81 -8.69 38.35 -29.28
C ASP A 81 -7.93 38.24 -27.93
N SER A 82 -7.34 39.35 -27.48
CA SER A 82 -6.66 39.47 -26.19
C SER A 82 -7.36 40.52 -25.34
N HIS A 83 -7.57 40.19 -24.07
CA HIS A 83 -8.22 41.08 -23.08
C HIS A 83 -7.21 41.70 -22.12
N ASP A 84 -5.99 41.13 -22.04
CA ASP A 84 -4.85 41.65 -21.31
C ASP A 84 -4.02 42.52 -22.25
N ILE A 85 -3.81 43.79 -21.90
CA ILE A 85 -3.06 44.77 -22.70
C ILE A 85 -1.94 45.41 -21.86
N ASP A 86 -0.70 45.16 -22.27
CA ASP A 86 0.45 45.89 -21.73
C ASP A 86 0.63 47.20 -22.51
N VAL A 87 0.61 48.34 -21.82
CA VAL A 87 0.85 49.67 -22.40
C VAL A 87 2.24 50.14 -21.97
N ALA A 88 3.16 50.18 -22.92
CA ALA A 88 4.52 50.67 -22.73
C ALA A 88 4.64 52.18 -22.96
N ILE A 89 5.27 52.86 -22.01
CA ILE A 89 5.45 54.32 -21.95
C ILE A 89 6.95 54.66 -21.97
N ASN A 90 7.35 55.64 -22.78
CA ASN A 90 8.78 55.98 -22.97
C ASN A 90 9.40 56.87 -21.90
N ASN A 91 8.66 57.85 -21.37
CA ASN A 91 9.24 58.98 -20.64
C ASN A 91 8.71 59.18 -19.21
N MET A 92 7.97 58.21 -18.65
CA MET A 92 7.50 58.23 -17.26
C MET A 92 7.15 56.83 -16.77
N THR A 93 6.99 56.65 -15.46
CA THR A 93 6.58 55.35 -14.89
C THR A 93 5.09 55.07 -15.13
N GLY A 94 4.70 53.79 -15.12
CA GLY A 94 3.30 53.39 -15.26
C GLY A 94 2.42 54.00 -14.16
N TYR A 95 2.98 54.13 -12.95
CA TYR A 95 2.33 54.82 -11.83
C TYR A 95 2.09 56.31 -12.10
N GLN A 96 3.09 57.04 -12.57
CA GLN A 96 2.96 58.46 -12.91
C GLN A 96 1.91 58.66 -14.00
N PHE A 97 1.94 57.86 -15.07
CA PHE A 97 0.94 57.94 -16.13
C PHE A 97 -0.47 57.60 -15.61
N GLY A 98 -0.61 56.58 -14.76
CA GLY A 98 -1.88 56.22 -14.15
C GLY A 98 -2.50 57.34 -13.30
N LEU A 99 -1.67 58.09 -12.55
CA LEU A 99 -2.14 59.25 -11.78
C LEU A 99 -2.61 60.39 -12.69
N ARG A 100 -1.84 60.70 -13.74
CA ARG A 100 -2.22 61.72 -14.74
C ARG A 100 -3.48 61.34 -15.52
N MET A 101 -3.66 60.06 -15.82
CA MET A 101 -4.87 59.54 -16.44
C MET A 101 -6.08 59.77 -15.53
N LYS A 102 -5.93 59.58 -14.22
CA LYS A 102 -6.99 59.88 -13.24
C LYS A 102 -7.33 61.37 -13.23
N GLU A 103 -6.32 62.25 -13.16
CA GLU A 103 -6.52 63.71 -13.20
C GLU A 103 -7.26 64.14 -14.47
N TYR A 104 -6.89 63.58 -15.63
CA TYR A 104 -7.57 63.86 -16.89
C TYR A 104 -9.03 63.41 -16.89
N LEU A 105 -9.32 62.23 -16.31
CA LEU A 105 -10.68 61.70 -16.23
C LEU A 105 -11.57 62.46 -15.22
N ASP A 106 -10.98 63.03 -14.16
CA ASP A 106 -11.68 63.85 -13.17
C ASP A 106 -12.15 65.21 -13.74
N LEU A 107 -11.64 65.64 -14.90
CA LEU A 107 -12.10 66.86 -15.57
C LEU A 107 -13.55 66.72 -16.08
N PRO A 108 -14.41 67.75 -15.88
CA PRO A 108 -15.82 67.68 -16.28
C PRO A 108 -16.03 67.34 -17.76
N GLY A 109 -16.80 66.27 -18.03
CA GLY A 109 -17.16 65.84 -19.38
C GLY A 109 -16.22 64.81 -20.01
N ASN A 110 -15.02 64.58 -19.45
CA ASN A 110 -14.08 63.58 -20.00
C ASN A 110 -14.56 62.14 -19.78
N LEU A 111 -15.21 61.83 -18.64
CA LEU A 111 -15.85 60.53 -18.44
C LEU A 111 -16.94 60.22 -19.49
N ARG A 112 -17.75 61.22 -19.87
CA ARG A 112 -18.78 61.07 -20.95
C ARG A 112 -18.15 60.71 -22.28
N LYS A 113 -17.02 61.36 -22.60
CA LYS A 113 -16.34 61.24 -23.89
C LYS A 113 -16.00 59.79 -24.25
N TYR A 114 -15.75 58.95 -23.23
CA TYR A 114 -15.39 57.54 -23.41
C TYR A 114 -16.49 56.57 -22.92
N GLY A 115 -17.67 57.07 -22.56
CA GLY A 115 -18.79 56.24 -22.09
C GLY A 115 -18.57 55.60 -20.71
N LEU A 116 -17.84 56.28 -19.81
CA LEU A 116 -17.46 55.77 -18.48
C LEU A 116 -18.37 56.30 -17.33
N GLU A 117 -19.40 57.10 -17.62
CA GLU A 117 -20.24 57.76 -16.60
C GLU A 117 -21.26 56.86 -15.89
N GLU A 118 -21.79 55.82 -16.55
CA GLU A 118 -22.84 54.97 -15.94
C GLU A 118 -22.32 54.12 -14.76
N ALA A 119 -20.99 54.04 -14.59
CA ALA A 119 -20.36 53.25 -13.54
C ALA A 119 -20.00 54.00 -12.25
N SER A 120 -19.79 55.32 -12.29
CA SER A 120 -19.43 56.10 -11.10
C SER A 120 -20.63 56.36 -10.17
N SER A 121 -21.85 56.15 -10.66
CA SER A 121 -23.10 56.36 -9.90
C SER A 121 -23.46 55.21 -8.95
N ALA A 122 -22.76 54.07 -9.03
CA ALA A 122 -23.09 52.85 -8.29
C ALA A 122 -22.32 52.68 -6.96
N GLU A 123 -21.35 53.54 -6.64
CA GLU A 123 -20.43 53.33 -5.50
C GLU A 123 -20.94 53.80 -4.12
N VAL A 124 -22.17 54.32 -3.99
CA VAL A 124 -22.65 54.85 -2.70
C VAL A 124 -23.46 53.84 -1.86
N GLN A 125 -23.80 52.64 -2.33
CA GLN A 125 -24.60 51.71 -1.52
C GLN A 125 -24.21 50.24 -1.70
N SER A 126 -23.44 49.69 -0.75
CA SER A 126 -23.85 48.55 0.12
C SER A 126 -22.64 47.72 0.62
N PRO A 127 -22.57 47.39 1.92
CA PRO A 127 -21.69 46.35 2.45
C PRO A 127 -22.38 44.97 2.37
N GLU A 128 -21.56 43.92 2.39
CA GLU A 128 -21.84 42.48 2.57
C GLU A 128 -21.69 41.56 1.34
N ALA A 129 -20.97 40.47 1.60
CA ALA A 129 -20.35 39.57 0.64
C ALA A 129 -21.19 38.30 0.38
N GLY A 130 -21.18 37.82 -0.87
CA GLY A 130 -21.64 36.47 -1.22
C GLY A 130 -21.91 36.21 -2.72
N THR A 131 -20.92 35.60 -3.40
CA THR A 131 -20.99 34.71 -4.58
C THR A 131 -21.83 35.08 -5.85
N ILE A 132 -21.09 35.66 -6.81
CA ILE A 132 -21.11 35.65 -8.30
C ILE A 132 -22.20 34.83 -9.02
N ASP A 133 -22.95 35.45 -9.96
CA ASP A 133 -22.75 35.33 -11.42
C ASP A 133 -23.89 35.98 -12.22
N LYS A 134 -23.64 37.08 -12.94
CA LYS A 134 -24.44 37.52 -14.11
C LYS A 134 -23.61 38.37 -15.08
N SER A 135 -23.39 37.78 -16.24
CA SER A 135 -23.09 38.41 -17.52
C SER A 135 -23.91 39.69 -17.80
N LYS A 136 -23.25 40.66 -18.46
CA LYS A 136 -23.73 41.95 -18.96
C LYS A 136 -23.94 43.02 -17.88
N LEU A 137 -22.98 43.94 -17.74
CA LEU A 137 -23.19 45.39 -17.90
C LEU A 137 -21.85 46.18 -17.79
N VAL A 138 -21.50 46.83 -18.91
CA VAL A 138 -20.90 48.16 -19.09
C VAL A 138 -20.02 48.77 -17.97
N GLY A 139 -18.71 48.70 -18.20
CA GLY A 139 -17.81 49.87 -18.28
C GLY A 139 -17.69 50.82 -17.09
N GLY A 140 -17.02 50.39 -16.02
CA GLY A 140 -16.50 51.28 -14.96
C GLY A 140 -15.00 51.17 -14.76
N LEU A 141 -14.36 52.29 -14.44
CA LEU A 141 -12.94 52.32 -14.04
C LEU A 141 -12.84 51.79 -12.61
N HIS A 142 -12.56 50.49 -12.46
CA HIS A 142 -12.36 49.91 -11.14
C HIS A 142 -10.97 50.29 -10.63
N LYS A 143 -10.96 50.94 -9.45
CA LYS A 143 -9.86 51.15 -8.50
C LYS A 143 -8.44 50.97 -9.08
N ILE A 144 -7.70 52.09 -9.19
CA ILE A 144 -6.25 52.06 -9.43
C ILE A 144 -5.59 51.48 -8.16
N GLU A 145 -5.38 50.18 -8.14
CA GLU A 145 -4.59 49.53 -7.10
C GLU A 145 -3.12 49.52 -7.54
N ALA A 146 -2.29 50.30 -6.88
CA ALA A 146 -0.86 49.99 -6.88
C ALA A 146 -0.73 48.57 -6.30
N ASN A 147 -0.03 47.68 -7.00
CA ASN A 147 0.12 46.28 -6.58
C ASN A 147 1.53 46.06 -6.00
N PRO A 148 1.81 46.49 -4.75
CA PRO A 148 3.15 46.47 -4.17
C PRO A 148 3.70 45.05 -3.98
N GLU A 149 2.86 44.01 -3.98
CA GLU A 149 3.29 42.62 -3.82
C GLU A 149 3.89 42.00 -5.09
N LYS A 150 3.50 42.45 -6.29
CA LYS A 150 4.05 41.90 -7.54
C LYS A 150 5.48 42.37 -7.83
N SER A 151 5.90 43.52 -7.30
CA SER A 151 7.27 44.01 -7.46
C SER A 151 7.57 45.20 -6.56
N LYS A 152 8.49 45.02 -5.61
CA LYS A 152 9.07 46.10 -4.81
C LYS A 152 9.88 47.14 -5.63
N HIS A 153 10.06 46.91 -6.94
CA HIS A 153 10.90 47.71 -7.84
C HIS A 153 10.25 48.09 -9.19
N LEU A 154 9.03 47.60 -9.49
CA LEU A 154 8.29 48.01 -10.70
C LEU A 154 7.17 48.96 -10.26
N GLU A 155 7.33 50.25 -10.53
CA GLU A 155 6.27 51.25 -10.41
C GLU A 155 5.21 51.10 -11.52
N THR A 156 4.60 49.91 -11.59
CA THR A 156 3.57 49.51 -12.56
C THR A 156 2.17 49.66 -11.98
N VAL A 157 1.19 49.96 -12.84
CA VAL A 157 -0.23 50.07 -12.47
C VAL A 157 -1.05 49.09 -13.29
N THR A 158 -1.79 48.23 -12.62
CA THR A 158 -2.83 47.40 -13.24
C THR A 158 -4.18 48.07 -13.01
N THR A 159 -4.97 48.24 -14.06
CA THR A 159 -6.33 48.81 -13.97
C THR A 159 -7.26 48.15 -14.97
N ARG A 160 -8.55 48.09 -14.65
CA ARG A 160 -9.57 47.57 -15.56
C ARG A 160 -10.34 48.73 -16.18
N ILE A 161 -10.23 48.89 -17.50
CA ILE A 161 -10.83 50.00 -18.25
C ILE A 161 -11.63 49.43 -19.41
N LEU A 162 -12.90 49.82 -19.54
CA LEU A 162 -13.81 49.35 -20.59
C LEU A 162 -13.95 47.81 -20.64
N GLY A 163 -13.76 47.13 -19.50
CA GLY A 163 -13.80 45.67 -19.38
C GLY A 163 -12.49 44.96 -19.75
N LEU A 164 -11.47 45.68 -20.23
CA LEU A 164 -10.13 45.19 -20.55
C LEU A 164 -9.20 45.34 -19.34
N ASP A 165 -8.31 44.37 -19.14
CA ASP A 165 -7.29 44.40 -18.09
C ASP A 165 -6.03 45.04 -18.67
N ILE A 166 -5.58 46.14 -18.05
CA ILE A 166 -4.53 47.01 -18.60
C ILE A 166 -3.39 47.14 -17.61
N ASP A 167 -2.19 46.81 -18.06
CA ASP A 167 -0.95 47.00 -17.32
C ASP A 167 -0.15 48.16 -17.92
N LEU A 168 -0.04 49.26 -17.16
CA LEU A 168 0.78 50.42 -17.51
C LEU A 168 2.22 50.17 -17.06
N VAL A 169 3.14 50.13 -18.02
CA VAL A 169 4.56 49.80 -17.82
C VAL A 169 5.45 50.84 -18.49
N ASN A 170 6.58 51.17 -17.89
CA ASN A 170 7.62 51.95 -18.56
C ASN A 170 8.58 51.06 -19.34
N LEU A 171 9.11 51.59 -20.44
CA LEU A 171 10.23 50.98 -21.14
C LEU A 171 11.44 50.92 -20.23
N ARG A 172 12.10 49.77 -20.20
CA ARG A 172 13.23 49.56 -19.30
C ARG A 172 14.35 48.76 -19.94
N LYS A 173 15.55 49.05 -19.47
CA LYS A 173 16.76 48.25 -19.66
C LYS A 173 17.03 47.48 -18.38
N GLU A 174 17.43 46.23 -18.53
CA GLU A 174 17.71 45.33 -17.41
C GLU A 174 19.18 44.94 -17.42
N THR A 175 19.88 45.16 -16.31
CA THR A 175 21.26 44.72 -16.11
C THR A 175 21.27 43.63 -15.03
N TYR A 176 21.77 42.45 -15.38
CA TYR A 176 21.79 41.27 -14.51
C TYR A 176 23.16 41.13 -13.83
N THR A 177 23.18 40.78 -12.55
CA THR A 177 24.41 40.35 -11.86
C THR A 177 24.44 38.83 -11.78
N GLU A 178 25.64 38.23 -11.69
CA GLU A 178 25.75 36.76 -11.69
C GLU A 178 24.97 36.10 -10.54
N ASP A 179 24.91 36.76 -9.38
CA ASP A 179 24.33 36.24 -8.13
C ASP A 179 22.84 36.57 -7.93
N SER A 180 22.26 37.52 -8.68
CA SER A 180 20.86 37.95 -8.49
C SER A 180 20.00 37.66 -9.70
N ARG A 181 18.80 37.13 -9.47
CA ARG A 181 17.75 37.02 -10.48
C ARG A 181 17.14 38.39 -10.81
N ASN A 182 17.07 39.28 -9.83
CA ASN A 182 16.41 40.57 -10.01
C ASN A 182 17.41 41.52 -10.68
N PRO A 183 17.14 41.99 -11.91
CA PRO A 183 18.02 42.92 -12.58
C PRO A 183 17.92 44.32 -11.94
N GLN A 184 18.98 45.10 -12.08
CA GLN A 184 18.89 46.55 -11.91
C GLN A 184 18.14 47.12 -13.12
N MET A 185 17.15 47.98 -12.85
CA MET A 185 16.23 48.50 -13.85
C MET A 185 16.51 49.99 -14.09
N GLU A 186 16.73 50.34 -15.35
CA GLU A 186 16.87 51.73 -15.80
C GLU A 186 15.84 52.01 -16.89
N PHE A 187 15.51 53.29 -17.12
CA PHE A 187 14.70 53.65 -18.30
C PHE A 187 15.46 53.27 -19.57
N GLY A 188 14.77 52.56 -20.46
CA GLY A 188 15.35 52.04 -21.70
C GLY A 188 14.61 52.54 -22.94
N THR A 189 15.26 52.41 -24.09
CA THR A 189 14.63 52.63 -25.40
C THR A 189 13.66 51.49 -25.76
N PRO A 190 12.75 51.68 -26.74
CA PRO A 190 11.90 50.60 -27.23
C PRO A 190 12.69 49.38 -27.72
N GLU A 191 13.85 49.60 -28.33
CA GLU A 191 14.75 48.56 -28.80
C GLU A 191 15.37 47.77 -27.63
N GLU A 192 15.89 48.47 -26.61
CA GLU A 192 16.43 47.80 -25.41
C GLU A 192 15.34 47.02 -24.66
N ASP A 193 14.11 47.55 -24.61
CA ASP A 193 12.95 46.84 -24.04
C ASP A 193 12.54 45.63 -24.87
N ALA A 194 12.66 45.69 -26.20
CA ALA A 194 12.42 44.56 -27.09
C ALA A 194 13.44 43.44 -26.86
N LEU A 195 14.73 43.80 -26.82
CA LEU A 195 15.85 42.87 -26.74
C LEU A 195 15.90 42.12 -25.40
N ARG A 196 15.44 42.74 -24.31
CA ARG A 196 15.35 42.07 -23.01
C ARG A 196 14.18 41.08 -22.91
N ARG A 197 13.28 40.96 -23.88
CA ARG A 197 12.11 40.05 -23.78
C ARG A 197 12.49 38.60 -24.03
N ASP A 198 11.53 37.72 -23.77
CA ASP A 198 11.74 36.27 -23.87
C ASP A 198 11.86 35.78 -25.32
N ALA A 199 10.93 36.19 -26.19
CA ALA A 199 10.88 35.76 -27.59
C ALA A 199 10.68 36.92 -28.56
N THR A 200 11.25 36.83 -29.76
CA THR A 200 11.12 37.80 -30.86
C THR A 200 9.66 38.12 -31.17
N ILE A 201 8.82 37.09 -31.25
CA ILE A 201 7.38 37.25 -31.50
C ILE A 201 6.62 38.00 -30.39
N ASN A 202 7.16 38.08 -29.18
CA ASN A 202 6.59 38.81 -28.04
C ASN A 202 7.27 40.18 -27.81
N ALA A 203 8.26 40.51 -28.64
CA ALA A 203 9.06 41.72 -28.57
C ALA A 203 8.61 42.81 -29.55
N MET A 204 7.48 42.59 -30.23
CA MET A 204 6.87 43.59 -31.10
C MET A 204 6.01 44.58 -30.33
N PHE A 205 5.90 45.79 -30.87
CA PHE A 205 5.10 46.88 -30.33
C PHE A 205 4.09 47.35 -31.38
N TYR A 206 2.95 47.85 -30.93
CA TYR A 206 1.99 48.55 -31.76
C TYR A 206 1.90 49.99 -31.27
N ASN A 207 2.41 50.91 -32.08
CA ASN A 207 2.48 52.33 -31.74
C ASN A 207 1.11 52.98 -31.89
N LEU A 208 0.58 53.52 -30.78
CA LEU A 208 -0.77 54.08 -30.76
C LEU A 208 -0.89 55.39 -31.55
N ASN A 209 0.21 56.13 -31.69
CA ASN A 209 0.25 57.39 -32.42
C ASN A 209 0.31 57.14 -33.93
N THR A 210 1.20 56.25 -34.39
CA THR A 210 1.42 56.00 -35.83
C THR A 210 0.52 54.90 -36.40
N LEU A 211 -0.13 54.10 -35.56
CA LEU A 211 -0.91 52.91 -35.94
C LEU A 211 -0.09 51.85 -36.68
N GLN A 212 1.22 51.80 -36.42
CA GLN A 212 2.14 50.86 -37.04
C GLN A 212 2.71 49.89 -36.03
N ILE A 213 3.03 48.69 -36.51
CA ILE A 213 3.75 47.68 -35.73
C ILE A 213 5.25 47.96 -35.88
N GLU A 214 5.93 48.02 -34.74
CA GLU A 214 7.37 48.21 -34.63
C GLU A 214 8.00 46.88 -34.17
N ASP A 215 8.85 46.30 -35.02
CA ASP A 215 9.65 45.10 -34.71
C ASP A 215 11.12 45.49 -34.62
N PHE A 216 11.55 45.83 -33.42
CA PHE A 216 12.95 46.21 -33.14
C PHE A 216 13.90 45.01 -33.14
N THR A 217 13.39 43.77 -33.13
CA THR A 217 14.24 42.57 -33.27
C THR A 217 14.57 42.24 -34.72
N ALA A 218 13.88 42.89 -35.67
CA ALA A 218 13.94 42.65 -37.11
C ALA A 218 13.59 41.21 -37.56
N ARG A 219 13.20 40.34 -36.63
CA ARG A 219 12.89 38.91 -36.89
C ARG A 219 11.52 38.48 -36.39
N GLY A 220 10.80 39.30 -35.63
CA GLY A 220 9.50 38.95 -35.06
C GLY A 220 8.48 38.54 -36.12
N PHE A 221 8.41 39.27 -37.24
CA PHE A 221 7.54 38.92 -38.37
C PHE A 221 7.98 37.64 -39.08
N GLU A 222 9.28 37.51 -39.38
CA GLU A 222 9.86 36.36 -40.06
C GLU A 222 9.67 35.07 -39.23
N ASP A 223 9.99 35.14 -37.94
CA ASP A 223 9.84 34.02 -37.02
C ASP A 223 8.35 33.65 -36.84
N MET A 224 7.45 34.62 -36.83
CA MET A 224 6.01 34.35 -36.79
C MET A 224 5.51 33.63 -38.06
N GLN A 225 6.00 34.03 -39.23
CA GLN A 225 5.67 33.41 -40.51
C GLN A 225 6.25 32.00 -40.64
N ASN A 226 7.46 31.78 -40.14
CA ASN A 226 8.14 30.49 -40.18
C ASN A 226 7.73 29.56 -39.02
N GLY A 227 6.91 30.04 -38.07
CA GLY A 227 6.51 29.26 -36.90
C GLY A 227 7.68 28.95 -35.96
N ILE A 228 8.57 29.92 -35.73
CA ILE A 228 9.79 29.78 -34.92
C ILE A 228 9.67 30.59 -33.62
N ILE A 229 10.10 30.00 -32.51
CA ILE A 229 10.31 30.69 -31.24
C ILE A 229 11.81 30.89 -31.03
N ARG A 230 12.24 32.15 -31.10
CA ARG A 230 13.64 32.56 -30.95
C ARG A 230 13.79 33.63 -29.88
N THR A 231 14.90 33.64 -29.15
CA THR A 231 15.27 34.73 -28.23
C THR A 231 15.78 35.96 -29.01
N PRO A 232 15.47 37.20 -28.61
CA PRO A 232 15.98 38.40 -29.29
C PRO A 232 17.51 38.52 -29.24
N LEU A 233 18.11 38.11 -28.12
CA LEU A 233 19.54 38.06 -27.89
C LEU A 233 20.06 36.63 -27.94
N GLU A 234 21.38 36.47 -27.79
CA GLU A 234 22.05 35.17 -27.75
C GLU A 234 21.38 34.26 -26.67
N PRO A 235 20.94 33.03 -27.04
CA PRO A 235 20.12 32.21 -26.15
C PRO A 235 20.82 31.79 -24.84
N TYR A 236 22.11 31.48 -24.87
CA TYR A 236 22.84 31.07 -23.67
C TYR A 236 22.86 32.18 -22.62
N GLN A 237 23.23 33.40 -23.00
CA GLN A 237 23.21 34.56 -22.11
C GLN A 237 21.79 34.87 -21.63
N THR A 238 20.81 34.83 -22.53
CA THR A 238 19.39 35.04 -22.21
C THR A 238 18.88 34.08 -21.14
N PHE A 239 19.25 32.80 -21.22
CA PHE A 239 18.87 31.80 -20.24
C PHE A 239 19.73 31.85 -18.96
N LYS A 240 20.98 32.31 -19.02
CA LYS A 240 21.83 32.52 -17.83
C LYS A 240 21.30 33.68 -16.96
N ASP A 241 20.78 34.71 -17.61
CA ASP A 241 20.21 35.91 -16.97
C ASP A 241 18.84 35.63 -16.33
N ASP A 242 17.89 35.08 -17.09
CA ASP A 242 16.60 34.61 -16.55
C ASP A 242 16.26 33.19 -17.04
N PRO A 243 16.68 32.16 -16.29
CA PRO A 243 16.44 30.76 -16.64
C PRO A 243 14.97 30.38 -16.83
N LEU A 244 14.01 31.12 -16.26
CA LEU A 244 12.58 30.82 -16.47
C LEU A 244 12.17 30.96 -17.94
N ARG A 245 12.92 31.73 -18.73
CA ARG A 245 12.68 31.89 -20.18
C ARG A 245 12.71 30.55 -20.91
N VAL A 246 13.50 29.59 -20.45
CA VAL A 246 13.49 28.22 -21.00
C VAL A 246 12.08 27.63 -20.98
N LEU A 247 11.41 27.63 -19.82
CA LEU A 247 10.06 27.09 -19.68
C LEU A 247 9.02 27.94 -20.42
N ARG A 248 9.21 29.26 -20.48
CA ARG A 248 8.33 30.17 -21.22
C ARG A 248 8.40 29.92 -22.72
N LEU A 249 9.59 29.72 -23.29
CA LEU A 249 9.77 29.42 -24.71
C LEU A 249 9.11 28.09 -25.07
N ILE A 250 9.30 27.05 -24.26
CA ILE A 250 8.60 25.76 -24.42
C ILE A 250 7.08 25.95 -24.36
N ARG A 251 6.58 26.76 -23.42
CA ARG A 251 5.16 27.10 -23.33
C ARG A 251 4.65 27.83 -24.57
N PHE A 252 5.39 28.79 -25.10
CA PHE A 252 4.96 29.51 -26.31
C PHE A 252 4.99 28.60 -27.54
N ALA A 253 6.03 27.79 -27.69
CA ALA A 253 6.16 26.81 -28.75
C ALA A 253 4.97 25.84 -28.76
N SER A 254 4.66 25.22 -27.61
CA SER A 254 3.51 24.32 -27.47
C SER A 254 2.17 25.02 -27.62
N ARG A 255 1.99 26.22 -27.07
CA ARG A 255 0.72 26.96 -27.20
C ARG A 255 0.41 27.34 -28.65
N LEU A 256 1.42 27.71 -29.43
CA LEU A 256 1.29 28.20 -30.80
C LEU A 256 1.47 27.11 -31.87
N GLY A 257 1.98 25.93 -31.49
CA GLY A 257 2.40 24.89 -32.44
C GLY A 257 3.67 25.27 -33.22
N TYR A 258 4.56 26.06 -32.61
CA TYR A 258 5.78 26.57 -33.23
C TYR A 258 6.99 25.73 -32.80
N SER A 259 8.07 25.77 -33.59
CA SER A 259 9.34 25.09 -33.29
C SER A 259 10.30 26.03 -32.57
N LEU A 260 11.14 25.49 -31.67
CA LEU A 260 12.23 26.25 -31.05
C LEU A 260 13.35 26.46 -32.06
N ASP A 261 13.96 27.65 -32.05
CA ASP A 261 15.20 27.90 -32.78
C ASP A 261 16.32 26.94 -32.34
N GLN A 262 17.16 26.51 -33.29
CA GLN A 262 18.20 25.51 -33.02
C GLN A 262 19.19 25.96 -31.93
N ALA A 263 19.66 27.21 -31.98
CA ALA A 263 20.60 27.71 -30.97
C ALA A 263 19.94 27.79 -29.60
N ALA A 264 18.66 28.17 -29.54
CA ALA A 264 17.90 28.14 -28.29
C ALA A 264 17.75 26.70 -27.76
N ALA A 265 17.39 25.74 -28.60
CA ALA A 265 17.25 24.34 -28.20
C ALA A 265 18.57 23.72 -27.71
N GLU A 266 19.71 24.07 -28.32
CA GLU A 266 21.04 23.67 -27.87
C GLU A 266 21.40 24.29 -26.52
N SER A 267 21.17 25.59 -26.33
CA SER A 267 21.44 26.26 -25.04
C SER A 267 20.57 25.74 -23.91
N MET A 268 19.34 25.27 -24.17
CA MET A 268 18.50 24.62 -23.14
C MET A 268 19.07 23.29 -22.64
N ARG A 269 19.91 22.60 -23.45
CA ARG A 269 20.55 21.33 -23.07
C ARG A 269 21.81 21.53 -22.22
N ASN A 270 22.34 22.75 -22.15
CA ASN A 270 23.55 23.07 -21.40
C ASN A 270 23.33 22.90 -19.89
N ASP A 271 24.27 22.25 -19.19
CA ASP A 271 24.15 21.95 -17.77
C ASP A 271 24.21 23.19 -16.88
N ASP A 272 24.95 24.24 -17.26
CA ASP A 272 24.99 25.52 -16.55
C ASP A 272 23.60 26.17 -16.50
N ILE A 273 22.85 26.08 -17.61
CA ILE A 273 21.47 26.58 -17.69
C ILE A 273 20.53 25.75 -16.82
N LYS A 274 20.69 24.42 -16.79
CA LYS A 274 19.90 23.54 -15.91
C LYS A 274 20.16 23.86 -14.44
N ILE A 275 21.41 24.11 -14.05
CA ILE A 275 21.79 24.51 -12.69
C ILE A 275 21.21 25.88 -12.37
N ALA A 276 21.36 26.86 -13.27
CA ALA A 276 20.80 28.19 -13.08
C ALA A 276 19.27 28.14 -12.91
N LEU A 277 18.56 27.33 -13.70
CA LEU A 277 17.12 27.09 -13.53
C LEU A 277 16.78 26.49 -12.17
N LYS A 278 17.62 25.59 -11.63
CA LYS A 278 17.39 25.01 -10.30
C LYS A 278 17.59 26.01 -9.16
N VAL A 279 18.61 26.86 -9.27
CA VAL A 279 19.09 27.70 -8.17
C VAL A 279 18.43 29.09 -8.18
N LYS A 280 18.33 29.74 -9.34
CA LYS A 280 17.83 31.13 -9.44
C LYS A 280 16.31 31.25 -9.44
N ILE A 281 15.59 30.17 -9.77
CA ILE A 281 14.14 30.22 -10.01
C ILE A 281 13.38 29.50 -8.89
N SER A 282 12.44 30.21 -8.27
CA SER A 282 11.55 29.63 -7.27
C SER A 282 10.62 28.57 -7.89
N ARG A 283 10.25 27.58 -7.10
CA ARG A 283 9.46 26.42 -7.54
C ARG A 283 8.01 26.79 -7.86
N GLU A 284 7.49 27.83 -7.23
CA GLU A 284 6.19 28.41 -7.53
C GLU A 284 6.15 28.90 -8.99
N ARG A 285 7.22 29.57 -9.45
CA ARG A 285 7.28 30.08 -10.84
C ARG A 285 7.45 28.97 -11.86
N VAL A 286 8.18 27.90 -11.52
CA VAL A 286 8.24 26.67 -12.34
C VAL A 286 6.85 26.06 -12.45
N GLY A 287 6.13 25.94 -11.33
CA GLY A 287 4.76 25.44 -11.27
C GLY A 287 3.78 26.22 -12.13
N VAL A 288 3.83 27.56 -12.11
CA VAL A 288 2.95 28.40 -12.94
C VAL A 288 3.17 28.18 -14.43
N GLU A 289 4.42 28.08 -14.88
CA GLU A 289 4.70 27.82 -16.30
C GLU A 289 4.29 26.38 -16.68
N LEU A 290 4.56 25.40 -15.81
CA LEU A 290 4.15 24.01 -16.01
C LEU A 290 2.63 23.86 -16.09
N GLU A 291 1.88 24.49 -15.19
CA GLU A 291 0.42 24.47 -15.21
C GLU A 291 -0.13 25.05 -16.51
N LYS A 292 0.41 26.18 -16.97
CA LYS A 292 -0.01 26.78 -18.25
C LYS A 292 0.35 25.91 -19.46
N MET A 293 1.44 25.16 -19.40
CA MET A 293 1.80 24.19 -20.45
C MET A 293 0.82 23.01 -20.47
N LEU A 294 0.52 22.41 -19.30
CA LEU A 294 -0.32 21.22 -19.20
C LEU A 294 -1.82 21.50 -19.38
N ARG A 295 -2.26 22.73 -19.12
CA ARG A 295 -3.61 23.22 -19.46
C ARG A 295 -3.71 23.80 -20.87
N GLY A 296 -2.57 23.95 -21.54
CA GLY A 296 -2.48 24.50 -22.89
C GLY A 296 -3.07 23.57 -23.96
N PRO A 297 -3.08 24.02 -25.23
CA PRO A 297 -3.65 23.26 -26.33
C PRO A 297 -2.81 22.02 -26.70
N ASP A 298 -1.49 22.04 -26.45
CA ASP A 298 -0.58 20.92 -26.75
C ASP A 298 0.36 20.57 -25.57
N PRO A 299 -0.15 19.87 -24.53
CA PRO A 299 0.69 19.41 -23.43
C PRO A 299 1.76 18.39 -23.86
N LEU A 300 1.48 17.59 -24.90
CA LEU A 300 2.42 16.59 -25.43
C LEU A 300 3.66 17.28 -26.01
N GLY A 301 3.48 18.30 -26.86
CA GLY A 301 4.59 19.06 -27.44
C GLY A 301 5.43 19.73 -26.35
N ALA A 302 4.81 20.30 -25.32
CA ALA A 302 5.52 20.89 -24.19
C ALA A 302 6.40 19.87 -23.45
N LEU A 303 5.85 18.70 -23.13
CA LEU A 303 6.57 17.63 -22.44
C LEU A 303 7.66 17.01 -23.33
N GLN A 304 7.43 16.87 -24.63
CA GLN A 304 8.45 16.39 -25.58
C GLN A 304 9.64 17.35 -25.64
N MET A 305 9.41 18.67 -25.66
CA MET A 305 10.49 19.66 -25.59
C MET A 305 11.26 19.59 -24.25
N ILE A 306 10.58 19.32 -23.13
CA ILE A 306 11.24 19.09 -21.83
C ILE A 306 12.12 17.82 -21.87
N ILE A 307 11.64 16.75 -22.52
CA ILE A 307 12.40 15.51 -22.74
C ILE A 307 13.63 15.78 -23.58
N ASP A 308 13.45 16.42 -24.74
CA ASP A 308 14.51 16.67 -25.71
C ASP A 308 15.59 17.59 -25.14
N ALA A 309 15.21 18.57 -24.31
CA ALA A 309 16.15 19.44 -23.61
C ALA A 309 16.82 18.78 -22.38
N GLY A 310 16.41 17.58 -21.98
CA GLY A 310 16.93 16.89 -20.79
C GLY A 310 16.56 17.58 -19.48
N LEU A 311 15.40 18.26 -19.44
CA LEU A 311 14.97 19.09 -18.31
C LEU A 311 14.13 18.34 -17.26
N TYR A 312 13.88 17.04 -17.44
CA TYR A 312 13.04 16.26 -16.50
C TYR A 312 13.50 16.41 -15.05
N LYS A 313 14.76 16.06 -14.76
CA LYS A 313 15.36 16.13 -13.42
C LYS A 313 15.58 17.57 -12.92
N THR A 314 15.22 18.57 -13.72
CA THR A 314 15.30 20.00 -13.40
C THR A 314 13.95 20.56 -12.99
N VAL A 315 12.90 20.13 -13.70
CA VAL A 315 11.50 20.51 -13.46
C VAL A 315 10.86 19.64 -12.37
N PHE A 316 11.03 18.32 -12.47
CA PHE A 316 10.44 17.33 -11.56
C PHE A 316 11.50 16.86 -10.57
N SER A 317 11.89 17.74 -9.65
CA SER A 317 12.85 17.42 -8.57
C SER A 317 12.48 18.17 -7.30
N ASP A 318 12.62 17.52 -6.15
CA ASP A 318 12.47 18.17 -4.85
C ASP A 318 13.78 18.90 -4.48
N PRO A 319 13.80 20.25 -4.40
CA PRO A 319 14.99 21.00 -4.04
C PRO A 319 15.32 20.96 -2.54
N THR A 320 14.43 20.45 -1.70
CA THR A 320 14.64 20.38 -0.24
C THR A 320 15.51 19.18 0.17
N VAL A 321 15.68 18.21 -0.73
CA VAL A 321 16.45 16.99 -0.50
C VAL A 321 17.78 17.07 -1.26
N THR A 322 18.85 17.41 -0.54
CA THR A 322 20.21 17.56 -1.11
C THR A 322 21.04 16.29 -1.01
N GLU A 323 20.75 15.39 -0.06
CA GLU A 323 21.45 14.13 0.16
C GLU A 323 20.54 12.93 -0.10
N ASN A 324 21.04 11.90 -0.80
CA ASN A 324 20.31 10.67 -1.10
C ASN A 324 18.95 10.87 -1.80
N ALA A 325 18.83 11.92 -2.62
CA ALA A 325 17.65 12.12 -3.45
C ALA A 325 17.46 10.92 -4.38
N TYR A 326 16.23 10.38 -4.43
CA TYR A 326 15.89 9.30 -5.34
C TYR A 326 16.04 9.78 -6.79
N ASP A 327 16.80 9.04 -7.58
CA ASP A 327 16.99 9.32 -9.00
C ASP A 327 16.00 8.50 -9.84
N PRO A 328 14.96 9.10 -10.44
CA PRO A 328 13.95 8.37 -11.19
C PRO A 328 14.49 7.85 -12.53
N GLU A 329 14.05 6.66 -12.92
CA GLU A 329 14.31 6.13 -14.26
C GLU A 329 13.40 6.83 -15.28
N VAL A 330 14.00 7.68 -16.11
CA VAL A 330 13.29 8.46 -17.13
C VAL A 330 13.22 7.76 -18.50
N LYS A 331 13.85 6.60 -18.64
CA LYS A 331 13.86 5.85 -19.89
C LYS A 331 12.43 5.37 -20.20
N GLY A 332 11.95 5.61 -21.42
CA GLY A 332 10.59 5.27 -21.82
C GLY A 332 9.51 6.25 -21.32
N TRP A 333 9.87 7.29 -20.58
CA TRP A 333 8.92 8.34 -20.19
C TRP A 333 8.32 9.05 -21.40
N ASP A 334 9.08 9.20 -22.50
CA ASP A 334 8.58 9.75 -23.76
C ASP A 334 7.40 8.94 -24.32
N PHE A 335 7.50 7.61 -24.23
CA PHE A 335 6.46 6.71 -24.67
C PHE A 335 5.22 6.85 -23.78
N VAL A 336 5.39 6.88 -22.45
CA VAL A 336 4.29 7.08 -21.50
C VAL A 336 3.54 8.38 -21.76
N VAL A 337 4.26 9.50 -21.97
CA VAL A 337 3.64 10.80 -22.24
C VAL A 337 2.88 10.78 -23.57
N ARG A 338 3.39 10.11 -24.60
CA ARG A 338 2.68 9.92 -25.88
C ARG A 338 1.40 9.09 -25.72
N GLN A 339 1.45 8.04 -24.90
CA GLN A 339 0.26 7.23 -24.59
C GLN A 339 -0.74 8.01 -23.74
N ALA A 340 -0.29 8.79 -22.76
CA ALA A 340 -1.15 9.69 -22.00
C ALA A 340 -1.83 10.72 -22.93
N ALA A 341 -1.11 11.26 -23.91
CA ALA A 341 -1.69 12.11 -24.94
C ALA A 341 -2.76 11.38 -25.76
N ALA A 342 -2.50 10.14 -26.17
CA ALA A 342 -3.46 9.34 -26.93
C ALA A 342 -4.75 9.09 -26.15
N VAL A 343 -4.63 8.76 -24.85
CA VAL A 343 -5.76 8.55 -23.94
C VAL A 343 -6.50 9.86 -23.67
N LEU A 344 -5.80 10.98 -23.45
CA LEU A 344 -6.41 12.26 -23.07
C LEU A 344 -6.92 13.10 -24.26
N ARG A 345 -6.85 12.55 -25.49
CA ARG A 345 -7.51 13.14 -26.66
C ARG A 345 -9.01 13.18 -26.46
N SER A 346 -9.64 14.19 -27.06
CA SER A 346 -11.10 14.23 -27.18
C SER A 346 -11.59 12.96 -27.86
N HIS A 347 -12.63 12.31 -27.31
CA HIS A 347 -13.30 11.11 -27.82
C HIS A 347 -12.61 9.75 -27.57
N HIS A 348 -11.56 9.69 -26.76
CA HIS A 348 -11.08 8.39 -26.28
C HIS A 348 -11.99 7.88 -25.15
N ALA A 349 -12.43 6.63 -25.21
CA ALA A 349 -13.35 6.04 -24.23
C ALA A 349 -12.85 6.17 -22.78
N LEU A 350 -11.58 5.80 -22.53
CA LEU A 350 -10.95 6.01 -21.22
C LEU A 350 -10.96 7.46 -20.71
N ALA A 351 -10.78 8.47 -21.57
CA ALA A 351 -10.89 9.87 -21.13
C ALA A 351 -12.33 10.25 -20.78
N GLU A 352 -13.31 9.80 -21.57
CA GLU A 352 -14.73 10.06 -21.29
C GLU A 352 -15.19 9.41 -19.97
N LEU A 353 -14.66 8.21 -19.67
CA LEU A 353 -14.97 7.47 -18.45
C LEU A 353 -14.25 8.01 -17.21
N CYS A 354 -12.99 8.44 -17.35
CA CYS A 354 -12.13 8.75 -16.21
C CYS A 354 -11.94 10.25 -15.93
N VAL A 355 -12.14 11.14 -16.91
CA VAL A 355 -11.82 12.57 -16.80
C VAL A 355 -13.07 13.41 -17.01
N ARG A 356 -13.56 14.05 -15.95
CA ARG A 356 -14.86 14.74 -15.95
C ARG A 356 -14.77 16.23 -16.29
N ASP A 357 -13.65 16.86 -15.93
CA ASP A 357 -13.45 18.29 -16.09
C ASP A 357 -12.00 18.65 -16.49
N VAL A 358 -11.77 19.94 -16.70
CA VAL A 358 -10.46 20.47 -17.13
C VAL A 358 -9.40 20.33 -16.03
N ASP A 359 -9.79 20.37 -14.75
CA ASP A 359 -8.86 20.20 -13.63
C ASP A 359 -8.44 18.74 -13.45
N GLU A 360 -9.34 17.79 -13.67
CA GLU A 360 -9.03 16.36 -13.71
C GLU A 360 -8.14 16.02 -14.91
N ARG A 361 -8.36 16.66 -16.07
CA ARG A 361 -7.48 16.51 -17.23
C ARG A 361 -6.07 17.00 -16.93
N TYR A 362 -5.95 18.17 -16.29
CA TYR A 362 -4.67 18.69 -15.81
C TYR A 362 -4.02 17.73 -14.81
N THR A 363 -4.80 17.20 -13.86
CA THR A 363 -4.30 16.25 -12.87
C THR A 363 -3.80 14.96 -13.53
N ALA A 364 -4.51 14.44 -14.54
CA ALA A 364 -4.07 13.27 -15.30
C ALA A 364 -2.73 13.48 -16.01
N TRP A 365 -2.49 14.69 -16.56
CA TRP A 365 -1.18 15.06 -17.10
C TRP A 365 -0.09 15.08 -16.02
N VAL A 366 -0.38 15.66 -14.85
CA VAL A 366 0.57 15.66 -13.72
C VAL A 366 0.89 14.23 -13.27
N LEU A 367 -0.11 13.35 -13.22
CA LEU A 367 0.08 11.93 -12.92
C LEU A 367 1.02 11.27 -13.93
N ALA A 368 0.84 11.50 -15.23
CA ALA A 368 1.72 11.00 -16.29
C ALA A 368 3.17 11.53 -16.17
N CYS A 369 3.35 12.78 -15.75
CA CYS A 369 4.69 13.36 -15.50
C CYS A 369 5.44 12.67 -14.35
N LEU A 370 4.72 12.10 -13.38
CA LEU A 370 5.31 11.52 -12.16
C LEU A 370 5.34 9.98 -12.16
N VAL A 371 4.98 9.34 -13.28
CA VAL A 371 5.16 7.88 -13.50
C VAL A 371 6.61 7.42 -13.30
N PRO A 372 7.67 8.19 -13.67
CA PRO A 372 9.05 7.81 -13.36
C PRO A 372 9.38 7.66 -11.87
N TYR A 373 8.52 8.18 -10.98
CA TYR A 373 8.64 8.03 -9.53
C TYR A 373 7.77 6.90 -8.95
N ARG A 374 7.13 6.07 -9.78
CA ARG A 374 6.21 5.01 -9.32
C ARG A 374 6.87 3.96 -8.42
N ASP A 375 8.14 3.65 -8.69
CA ASP A 375 8.92 2.64 -7.95
C ASP A 375 9.77 3.26 -6.83
N ALA A 376 9.57 4.54 -6.54
CA ALA A 376 10.32 5.24 -5.51
C ALA A 376 9.98 4.64 -4.12
N PRO A 377 10.99 4.29 -3.30
CA PRO A 377 10.75 3.65 -2.02
C PRO A 377 9.96 4.56 -1.07
N GLN A 378 9.04 3.98 -0.30
CA GLN A 378 8.30 4.73 0.71
C GLN A 378 9.27 5.22 1.80
N PRO A 379 9.34 6.54 2.08
CA PRO A 379 10.27 7.04 3.08
C PRO A 379 9.85 6.60 4.49
N GLN A 380 10.83 6.20 5.30
CA GLN A 380 10.59 5.67 6.66
C GLN A 380 10.36 6.81 7.66
N SER A 381 9.54 6.53 8.68
CA SER A 381 9.35 7.44 9.83
C SER A 381 9.99 6.88 11.09
N PRO A 382 10.46 7.75 12.01
CA PRO A 382 10.82 7.36 13.37
C PRO A 382 9.66 6.65 14.09
N PRO A 383 9.93 5.77 15.07
CA PRO A 383 8.89 5.06 15.81
C PRO A 383 7.85 6.03 16.40
N GLY A 384 6.56 5.80 16.11
CA GLY A 384 5.46 6.59 16.66
C GLY A 384 5.00 7.80 15.83
N ARG A 385 5.62 8.10 14.67
CA ARG A 385 5.14 9.13 13.73
C ARG A 385 4.59 8.52 12.45
N ARG A 386 3.59 9.18 11.83
CA ARG A 386 3.05 8.76 10.53
C ARG A 386 4.16 8.83 9.47
N PRO A 387 4.22 7.86 8.53
CA PRO A 387 5.17 7.93 7.41
C PRO A 387 4.93 9.22 6.61
N PRO A 388 6.00 9.87 6.12
CA PRO A 388 5.86 10.98 5.18
C PRO A 388 5.16 10.51 3.89
N PRO A 389 4.63 11.45 3.08
CA PRO A 389 4.04 11.13 1.78
C PRO A 389 5.02 10.40 0.84
N PRO A 390 4.54 9.67 -0.18
CA PRO A 390 5.39 9.09 -1.22
C PRO A 390 6.32 10.13 -1.87
N ILE A 391 7.48 9.70 -2.36
CA ILE A 391 8.49 10.60 -2.95
C ILE A 391 7.92 11.41 -4.11
N ALA A 392 7.13 10.80 -5.00
CA ALA A 392 6.47 11.52 -6.09
C ALA A 392 5.58 12.68 -5.58
N THR A 393 4.86 12.48 -4.46
CA THR A 393 4.04 13.51 -3.82
C THR A 393 4.91 14.64 -3.26
N GLN A 394 6.06 14.32 -2.68
CA GLN A 394 7.01 15.33 -2.20
C GLN A 394 7.57 16.13 -3.37
N VAL A 395 7.95 15.48 -4.48
CA VAL A 395 8.40 16.15 -5.71
C VAL A 395 7.31 17.04 -6.30
N ALA A 396 6.05 16.60 -6.31
CA ALA A 396 4.94 17.44 -6.76
C ALA A 396 4.77 18.68 -5.88
N ARG A 397 4.81 18.49 -4.56
CA ARG A 397 4.60 19.54 -3.56
C ARG A 397 5.75 20.53 -3.51
N GLU A 398 6.99 20.07 -3.52
CA GLU A 398 8.15 20.93 -3.32
C GLU A 398 8.82 21.34 -4.65
N GLY A 399 8.76 20.49 -5.67
CA GLY A 399 9.42 20.71 -6.96
C GLY A 399 8.70 21.69 -7.88
N PHE A 400 7.37 21.69 -7.89
CA PHE A 400 6.58 22.64 -8.70
C PHE A 400 5.31 23.14 -7.98
N LYS A 401 5.25 22.97 -6.65
CA LYS A 401 4.20 23.56 -5.77
C LYS A 401 2.78 23.18 -6.21
N ALA A 402 2.58 21.90 -6.52
CA ALA A 402 1.27 21.35 -6.83
C ALA A 402 0.24 21.61 -5.71
N THR A 403 -1.03 21.76 -6.08
CA THR A 403 -2.11 21.98 -5.12
C THR A 403 -2.31 20.76 -4.20
N ASN A 404 -2.89 20.98 -3.02
CA ASN A 404 -3.19 19.89 -2.07
C ASN A 404 -4.09 18.81 -2.71
N LYS A 405 -5.09 19.22 -3.51
CA LYS A 405 -5.98 18.30 -4.24
C LYS A 405 -5.18 17.35 -5.15
N VAL A 406 -4.23 17.87 -5.92
CA VAL A 406 -3.36 17.06 -6.80
C VAL A 406 -2.47 16.13 -5.97
N CYS A 407 -1.89 16.63 -4.88
CA CYS A 407 -1.04 15.82 -3.99
C CYS A 407 -1.81 14.66 -3.33
N GLU A 408 -3.05 14.88 -2.93
CA GLU A 408 -3.93 13.85 -2.35
C GLU A 408 -4.27 12.77 -3.39
N VAL A 409 -4.62 13.17 -4.61
CA VAL A 409 -4.90 12.24 -5.72
C VAL A 409 -3.67 11.40 -6.05
N LEU A 410 -2.50 12.02 -6.19
CA LEU A 410 -1.24 11.33 -6.48
C LEU A 410 -0.85 10.35 -5.36
N THR A 411 -1.01 10.75 -4.10
CA THR A 411 -0.73 9.87 -2.95
C THR A 411 -1.64 8.65 -2.95
N ALA A 412 -2.93 8.83 -3.22
CA ALA A 412 -3.88 7.74 -3.33
C ALA A 412 -3.57 6.84 -4.53
N ALA A 413 -3.21 7.43 -5.68
CA ALA A 413 -2.85 6.72 -6.91
C ALA A 413 -1.67 5.78 -6.72
N ILE A 414 -0.60 6.25 -6.07
CA ILE A 414 0.58 5.41 -5.78
C ILE A 414 0.21 4.28 -4.81
N LYS A 415 -0.49 4.62 -3.71
CA LYS A 415 -0.88 3.65 -2.69
C LYS A 415 -1.76 2.52 -3.24
N ASN A 416 -2.71 2.85 -4.12
CA ASN A 416 -3.71 1.92 -4.61
C ASN A 416 -3.36 1.32 -5.99
N SER A 417 -2.28 1.78 -6.64
CA SER A 417 -1.88 1.36 -8.00
C SER A 417 -1.84 -0.15 -8.18
N ALA A 418 -1.17 -0.89 -7.29
CA ALA A 418 -1.04 -2.33 -7.37
C ALA A 418 -2.40 -3.07 -7.26
N ASP A 419 -3.29 -2.59 -6.39
CA ASP A 419 -4.62 -3.17 -6.21
C ASP A 419 -5.53 -2.87 -7.42
N ILE A 420 -5.45 -1.65 -7.97
CA ILE A 420 -6.15 -1.28 -9.21
C ILE A 420 -5.65 -2.13 -10.38
N SER A 421 -4.34 -2.26 -10.57
CA SER A 421 -3.76 -3.09 -11.64
C SER A 421 -4.19 -4.55 -11.54
N ARG A 422 -4.23 -5.10 -10.31
CA ARG A 422 -4.72 -6.46 -10.06
C ARG A 422 -6.18 -6.61 -10.47
N LEU A 423 -7.06 -5.71 -10.01
CA LEU A 423 -8.49 -5.78 -10.31
C LEU A 423 -8.80 -5.48 -11.78
N ALA A 424 -8.08 -4.56 -12.41
CA ALA A 424 -8.17 -4.31 -13.85
C ALA A 424 -7.78 -5.56 -14.64
N SER A 425 -6.72 -6.28 -14.24
CA SER A 425 -6.31 -7.52 -14.89
C SER A 425 -7.34 -8.65 -14.71
N LEU A 426 -7.97 -8.74 -13.53
CA LEU A 426 -8.97 -9.77 -13.22
C LEU A 426 -10.31 -9.55 -13.94
N TYR A 427 -10.77 -8.30 -13.98
CA TYR A 427 -12.11 -7.94 -14.44
C TYR A 427 -12.15 -7.22 -15.81
N GLY A 428 -10.99 -6.87 -16.36
CA GLY A 428 -10.85 -6.16 -17.64
C GLY A 428 -10.66 -7.06 -18.86
N HIS A 429 -10.23 -8.30 -18.71
CA HIS A 429 -10.13 -9.22 -19.86
C HIS A 429 -11.46 -9.92 -20.14
N GLY A 430 -11.95 -9.83 -21.38
CA GLY A 430 -13.18 -10.48 -21.87
C GLY A 430 -13.17 -12.02 -21.88
N GLN A 431 -12.30 -12.69 -21.13
CA GLN A 431 -12.47 -14.11 -20.87
C GLN A 431 -13.61 -14.28 -19.86
N ARG A 432 -14.77 -14.70 -20.38
CA ARG A 432 -15.75 -15.46 -19.62
C ARG A 432 -15.01 -16.59 -18.87
N ARG A 433 -14.64 -16.38 -17.62
CA ARG A 433 -14.78 -17.45 -16.64
C ARG A 433 -16.27 -17.66 -16.46
N ALA A 434 -16.82 -18.46 -17.35
CA ALA A 434 -17.99 -19.26 -17.05
C ALA A 434 -17.61 -20.22 -15.93
N SER A 435 -17.53 -19.71 -14.70
CA SER A 435 -17.44 -20.50 -13.48
C SER A 435 -18.24 -19.80 -12.40
N SER A 436 -19.56 -19.97 -12.43
CA SER A 436 -20.42 -20.17 -11.26
C SER A 436 -20.15 -19.37 -9.96
N THR A 437 -19.61 -18.15 -10.02
CA THR A 437 -19.59 -17.21 -8.91
C THR A 437 -20.80 -16.32 -9.11
N SER A 438 -21.70 -16.31 -8.12
CA SER A 438 -22.87 -15.44 -8.13
C SER A 438 -22.45 -14.00 -8.44
N ASP A 439 -23.22 -13.28 -9.27
CA ASP A 439 -23.00 -11.86 -9.61
C ASP A 439 -22.78 -10.96 -8.36
N GLY A 440 -23.22 -11.43 -7.18
CA GLY A 440 -22.99 -10.78 -5.90
C GLY A 440 -21.50 -10.65 -5.50
N THR A 441 -20.64 -11.63 -5.79
CA THR A 441 -19.23 -11.61 -5.32
C THR A 441 -18.38 -10.58 -6.06
N GLU A 442 -18.57 -10.43 -7.37
CA GLU A 442 -17.85 -9.43 -8.17
C GLU A 442 -18.26 -8.00 -7.79
N ARG A 443 -19.58 -7.76 -7.68
CA ARG A 443 -20.11 -6.45 -7.31
C ARG A 443 -19.65 -6.03 -5.91
N GLU A 444 -19.54 -6.98 -4.99
CA GLU A 444 -18.94 -6.77 -3.67
C GLU A 444 -17.47 -6.36 -3.77
N GLU A 445 -16.62 -7.15 -4.43
CA GLU A 445 -15.17 -6.89 -4.46
C GLU A 445 -14.87 -5.53 -5.11
N LEU A 446 -15.45 -5.27 -6.29
CA LEU A 446 -15.27 -3.99 -6.99
C LEU A 446 -15.87 -2.82 -6.21
N GLY A 447 -17.02 -3.01 -5.57
CA GLY A 447 -17.68 -1.95 -4.80
C GLY A 447 -16.89 -1.57 -3.56
N MET A 448 -16.34 -2.55 -2.85
CA MET A 448 -15.44 -2.32 -1.70
C MET A 448 -14.13 -1.67 -2.13
N ALA A 449 -13.56 -2.08 -3.26
CA ALA A 449 -12.34 -1.49 -3.80
C ALA A 449 -12.54 -0.01 -4.17
N VAL A 450 -13.56 0.33 -4.95
CA VAL A 450 -13.89 1.74 -5.28
C VAL A 450 -14.13 2.56 -4.02
N ARG A 451 -14.78 1.98 -3.00
CA ARG A 451 -14.98 2.65 -1.71
C ARG A 451 -13.66 2.95 -0.99
N GLN A 452 -12.74 2.00 -0.99
CA GLN A 452 -11.42 2.17 -0.40
C GLN A 452 -10.57 3.20 -1.17
N TRP A 453 -10.67 3.22 -2.49
CA TRP A 453 -9.94 4.16 -3.34
C TRP A 453 -10.48 5.59 -3.27
N GLY A 454 -11.77 5.75 -2.97
CA GLY A 454 -12.40 7.05 -2.76
C GLY A 454 -12.80 7.75 -4.06
N SER A 455 -13.11 9.05 -3.97
CA SER A 455 -13.70 9.83 -5.07
C SER A 455 -12.80 10.03 -6.29
N SER A 456 -11.48 9.86 -6.14
CA SER A 456 -10.50 10.05 -7.21
C SER A 456 -10.08 8.75 -7.90
N TRP A 457 -10.76 7.63 -7.65
CA TRP A 457 -10.40 6.30 -8.16
C TRP A 457 -10.20 6.25 -9.69
N ARG A 458 -10.96 7.05 -10.45
CA ARG A 458 -10.82 7.18 -11.90
C ARG A 458 -9.44 7.70 -12.33
N LEU A 459 -8.95 8.74 -11.66
CA LEU A 459 -7.60 9.28 -11.90
C LEU A 459 -6.52 8.32 -11.42
N GLN A 460 -6.76 7.63 -10.30
CA GLN A 460 -5.86 6.58 -9.80
C GLN A 460 -5.74 5.43 -10.82
N THR A 461 -6.83 5.11 -11.52
CA THR A 461 -6.88 4.10 -12.59
C THR A 461 -6.05 4.51 -13.79
N LEU A 462 -6.07 5.78 -14.19
CA LEU A 462 -5.18 6.30 -15.24
C LEU A 462 -3.70 6.22 -14.83
N PHE A 463 -3.37 6.54 -13.58
CA PHE A 463 -1.99 6.40 -13.09
C PHE A 463 -1.52 4.95 -13.10
N ALA A 464 -2.37 4.00 -12.67
CA ALA A 464 -2.06 2.56 -12.71
C ALA A 464 -1.85 2.07 -14.16
N LEU A 465 -2.69 2.52 -15.10
CA LEU A 465 -2.52 2.25 -16.54
C LEU A 465 -1.19 2.80 -17.06
N PHE A 466 -0.86 4.06 -16.78
CA PHE A 466 0.41 4.65 -17.24
C PHE A 466 1.64 3.97 -16.61
N GLY A 467 1.53 3.53 -15.35
CA GLY A 467 2.54 2.70 -14.70
C GLY A 467 2.72 1.35 -15.41
N ALA A 468 1.63 0.64 -15.70
CA ALA A 468 1.67 -0.63 -16.41
C ALA A 468 2.25 -0.50 -17.83
N ILE A 469 1.95 0.60 -18.54
CA ILE A 469 2.55 0.93 -19.85
C ILE A 469 4.05 1.19 -19.72
N ALA A 470 4.48 1.85 -18.65
CA ALA A 470 5.90 2.09 -18.39
C ALA A 470 6.66 0.79 -18.10
N ASP A 471 6.02 -0.18 -17.44
CA ASP A 471 6.61 -1.48 -17.11
C ASP A 471 6.67 -2.42 -18.33
N ASP A 472 5.62 -2.47 -19.14
CA ASP A 472 5.58 -3.26 -20.38
C ASP A 472 4.96 -2.48 -21.56
N PRO A 473 5.77 -1.69 -22.28
CA PRO A 473 5.32 -0.93 -23.44
C PRO A 473 4.74 -1.80 -24.57
N SER A 474 5.11 -3.09 -24.65
CA SER A 474 4.68 -3.98 -25.73
C SER A 474 3.20 -4.36 -25.65
N GLN A 475 2.61 -4.27 -24.45
CA GLN A 475 1.22 -4.64 -24.18
C GLN A 475 0.27 -3.44 -24.20
N THR A 476 0.70 -2.27 -24.69
CA THR A 476 -0.08 -1.01 -24.62
C THR A 476 -1.52 -1.15 -25.13
N GLU A 477 -1.72 -1.74 -26.32
CA GLU A 477 -3.07 -1.92 -26.89
C GLU A 477 -3.95 -2.82 -26.02
N LEU A 478 -3.38 -3.90 -25.48
CA LEU A 478 -4.08 -4.80 -24.58
C LEU A 478 -4.42 -4.10 -23.26
N LEU A 479 -3.50 -3.33 -22.70
CA LEU A 479 -3.71 -2.56 -21.47
C LEU A 479 -4.84 -1.54 -21.63
N PHE A 480 -4.92 -0.84 -22.76
CA PHE A 480 -6.04 0.07 -23.02
C PHE A 480 -7.38 -0.68 -23.00
N LEU A 481 -7.49 -1.81 -23.71
CA LEU A 481 -8.71 -2.62 -23.73
C LEU A 481 -9.06 -3.16 -22.34
N THR A 482 -8.07 -3.62 -21.56
CA THR A 482 -8.26 -4.13 -20.21
C THR A 482 -8.80 -3.06 -19.28
N TYR A 483 -8.16 -1.90 -19.25
CA TYR A 483 -8.56 -0.80 -18.36
C TYR A 483 -9.89 -0.18 -18.79
N GLU A 484 -10.16 -0.07 -20.10
CA GLU A 484 -11.45 0.40 -20.62
C GLU A 484 -12.58 -0.53 -20.23
N SER A 485 -12.39 -1.84 -20.40
CA SER A 485 -13.35 -2.87 -20.01
C SER A 485 -13.57 -2.89 -18.50
N PHE A 486 -12.50 -2.74 -17.72
CA PHE A 486 -12.57 -2.66 -16.26
C PHE A 486 -13.42 -1.48 -15.79
N VAL A 487 -13.14 -0.26 -16.29
CA VAL A 487 -13.90 0.93 -15.91
C VAL A 487 -15.36 0.81 -16.37
N THR A 488 -15.58 0.37 -17.61
CA THR A 488 -16.93 0.12 -18.15
C THR A 488 -17.70 -0.91 -17.32
N ARG A 489 -17.02 -1.93 -16.77
CA ARG A 489 -17.64 -2.93 -15.89
C ARG A 489 -18.03 -2.36 -14.53
N VAL A 490 -17.19 -1.52 -13.94
CA VAL A 490 -17.53 -0.76 -12.72
C VAL A 490 -18.76 0.13 -12.96
N GLU A 491 -18.85 0.77 -14.14
CA GLU A 491 -20.02 1.57 -14.53
C GLU A 491 -21.28 0.73 -14.78
N GLY A 492 -21.15 -0.40 -15.48
CA GLY A 492 -22.26 -1.33 -15.74
C GLY A 492 -22.83 -1.95 -14.47
N LEU A 493 -21.99 -2.11 -13.44
CA LEU A 493 -22.42 -2.49 -12.10
C LEU A 493 -22.94 -1.29 -11.27
N GLY A 494 -22.98 -0.06 -11.78
CA GLY A 494 -23.46 1.09 -11.00
C GLY A 494 -22.66 1.31 -9.71
N LEU A 495 -21.35 1.05 -9.74
CA LEU A 495 -20.43 1.18 -8.62
C LEU A 495 -19.57 2.44 -8.69
N THR A 496 -19.79 3.29 -9.70
CA THR A 496 -19.04 4.54 -9.94
C THR A 496 -18.93 5.43 -8.71
N GLU A 497 -20.02 5.51 -7.94
CA GLU A 497 -20.15 6.32 -6.73
C GLU A 497 -20.17 5.47 -5.45
N ALA A 498 -19.66 4.24 -5.48
CA ALA A 498 -19.66 3.32 -4.32
C ALA A 498 -18.92 3.90 -3.09
N TYR A 499 -17.94 4.78 -3.32
CA TYR A 499 -17.27 5.54 -2.26
C TYR A 499 -18.20 6.46 -1.46
N ALA A 500 -19.30 6.92 -2.07
CA ALA A 500 -20.29 7.77 -1.43
C ALA A 500 -21.47 6.99 -0.83
N PHE A 501 -21.53 5.66 -1.03
CA PHE A 501 -22.63 4.85 -0.50
C PHE A 501 -22.68 4.92 1.02
N ARG A 502 -23.87 5.14 1.56
CA ARG A 502 -24.11 5.08 3.00
C ARG A 502 -24.49 3.64 3.37
N PRO A 503 -23.91 3.08 4.45
CA PRO A 503 -24.33 1.80 4.96
C PRO A 503 -25.83 1.83 5.31
N LEU A 504 -26.54 0.72 5.08
CA LEU A 504 -27.96 0.55 5.48
C LEU A 504 -28.20 0.80 6.97
N LEU A 505 -27.20 0.52 7.81
CA LEU A 505 -27.23 0.73 9.26
C LEU A 505 -26.08 1.61 9.70
N ASP A 506 -26.36 2.57 10.58
CA ASP A 506 -25.29 3.25 11.31
C ASP A 506 -24.79 2.39 12.49
N GLY A 507 -23.65 2.75 13.07
CA GLY A 507 -23.04 1.97 14.15
C GLY A 507 -23.91 1.89 15.43
N LYS A 508 -24.81 2.85 15.68
CA LYS A 508 -25.71 2.82 16.83
C LYS A 508 -26.88 1.87 16.58
N GLN A 509 -27.42 1.88 15.38
CA GLN A 509 -28.48 0.98 14.93
C GLN A 509 -27.99 -0.46 14.90
N LEU A 510 -26.77 -0.69 14.38
CA LEU A 510 -26.15 -2.02 14.36
C LEU A 510 -25.89 -2.54 15.79
N ALA A 511 -25.29 -1.72 16.66
CA ALA A 511 -25.07 -2.04 18.07
C ALA A 511 -26.38 -2.45 18.79
N LYS A 512 -27.46 -1.70 18.55
CA LYS A 512 -28.78 -2.00 19.12
C LYS A 512 -29.38 -3.30 18.57
N ALA A 513 -29.21 -3.56 17.27
CA ALA A 513 -29.75 -4.76 16.61
C ALA A 513 -29.04 -6.06 17.03
N ILE A 514 -27.75 -5.98 17.40
CA ILE A 514 -26.97 -7.13 17.86
C ILE A 514 -26.88 -7.23 19.39
N GLY A 515 -27.28 -6.20 20.13
CA GLY A 515 -27.29 -6.18 21.60
C GLY A 515 -25.92 -5.95 22.26
N ILE A 516 -24.98 -5.31 21.56
CA ILE A 516 -23.60 -5.08 22.03
C ILE A 516 -23.28 -3.58 21.96
N SER A 517 -22.61 -3.03 22.98
CA SER A 517 -22.18 -1.62 22.98
C SER A 517 -21.07 -1.35 21.94
N GLY A 518 -21.12 -0.18 21.31
CA GLY A 518 -20.16 0.20 20.26
C GLY A 518 -18.72 0.22 20.76
N GLY A 519 -17.79 -0.19 19.89
CA GLY A 519 -16.35 -0.25 20.16
C GLY A 519 -15.50 -0.25 18.87
N PRO A 520 -14.19 -0.50 18.96
CA PRO A 520 -13.27 -0.49 17.81
C PRO A 520 -13.68 -1.41 16.65
N TRP A 521 -14.34 -2.52 16.95
CA TRP A 521 -14.88 -3.53 16.01
C TRP A 521 -16.03 -3.04 15.13
N MET A 522 -16.62 -1.90 15.48
CA MET A 522 -17.77 -1.35 14.76
C MET A 522 -17.44 -1.07 13.29
N LYS A 523 -16.18 -0.73 13.00
CA LYS A 523 -15.73 -0.49 11.63
C LYS A 523 -15.84 -1.77 10.79
N ASP A 524 -15.33 -2.88 11.28
CA ASP A 524 -15.29 -4.14 10.52
C ASP A 524 -16.69 -4.73 10.37
N ALA A 525 -17.54 -4.58 11.39
CA ALA A 525 -18.95 -4.93 11.30
C ALA A 525 -19.71 -4.07 10.27
N LEU A 526 -19.43 -2.77 10.19
CA LEU A 526 -20.01 -1.90 9.15
C LEU A 526 -19.48 -2.24 7.74
N ASP A 527 -18.25 -2.72 7.62
CA ASP A 527 -17.71 -3.21 6.35
C ASP A 527 -18.43 -4.50 5.91
N VAL A 528 -18.79 -5.40 6.83
CA VAL A 528 -19.65 -6.57 6.52
C VAL A 528 -21.03 -6.13 6.05
N VAL A 529 -21.65 -5.15 6.72
CA VAL A 529 -22.94 -4.57 6.28
C VAL A 529 -22.82 -4.01 4.87
N MET A 530 -21.73 -3.28 4.58
CA MET A 530 -21.49 -2.70 3.25
C MET A 530 -21.29 -3.79 2.19
N LYS A 531 -20.51 -4.83 2.50
CA LYS A 531 -20.33 -6.00 1.61
C LYS A 531 -21.66 -6.65 1.27
N TRP A 532 -22.52 -6.88 2.27
CA TRP A 532 -23.86 -7.43 2.05
C TRP A 532 -24.73 -6.50 1.19
N GLN A 533 -24.69 -5.19 1.45
CA GLN A 533 -25.42 -4.18 0.67
C GLN A 533 -24.97 -4.15 -0.80
N LEU A 534 -23.67 -4.34 -1.05
CA LEU A 534 -23.13 -4.42 -2.40
C LEU A 534 -23.54 -5.72 -3.11
N ARG A 535 -23.61 -6.85 -2.39
CA ARG A 535 -24.12 -8.13 -2.93
C ARG A 535 -25.61 -8.09 -3.30
N ASN A 536 -26.41 -7.28 -2.59
CA ASN A 536 -27.87 -7.27 -2.69
C ASN A 536 -28.38 -5.89 -3.16
N PRO A 537 -28.12 -5.49 -4.42
CA PRO A 537 -28.56 -4.20 -4.92
C PRO A 537 -30.09 -4.09 -4.91
N GLY A 538 -30.61 -3.02 -4.32
CA GLY A 538 -32.05 -2.72 -4.25
C GLY A 538 -32.77 -3.24 -3.00
N VAL A 539 -32.11 -4.05 -2.16
CA VAL A 539 -32.68 -4.46 -0.86
C VAL A 539 -32.44 -3.36 0.18
N THR A 540 -33.51 -2.81 0.73
CA THR A 540 -33.46 -1.76 1.76
C THR A 540 -33.65 -2.32 3.17
N ASP A 541 -34.05 -3.58 3.30
CA ASP A 541 -34.17 -4.24 4.60
C ASP A 541 -32.80 -4.67 5.11
N ALA A 542 -32.48 -4.26 6.34
CA ALA A 542 -31.21 -4.52 6.98
C ALA A 542 -31.13 -5.88 7.69
N THR A 543 -32.23 -6.64 7.74
CA THR A 543 -32.29 -7.93 8.45
C THR A 543 -31.22 -8.91 7.98
N GLY A 544 -31.07 -9.07 6.66
CA GLY A 544 -30.04 -9.96 6.09
C GLY A 544 -28.62 -9.49 6.37
N ALA A 545 -28.36 -8.18 6.36
CA ALA A 545 -27.05 -7.64 6.75
C ALA A 545 -26.73 -7.90 8.23
N ILE A 546 -27.71 -7.78 9.12
CA ILE A 546 -27.55 -8.06 10.55
C ILE A 546 -27.23 -9.54 10.77
N GLU A 547 -27.91 -10.42 10.04
CA GLU A 547 -27.65 -11.86 10.10
C GLU A 547 -26.24 -12.19 9.59
N ASP A 548 -25.81 -11.57 8.48
CA ASP A 548 -24.43 -11.68 7.99
C ASP A 548 -23.39 -11.15 8.98
N VAL A 549 -23.65 -10.06 9.73
CA VAL A 549 -22.76 -9.61 10.82
C VAL A 549 -22.71 -10.64 11.96
N LYS A 550 -23.82 -11.31 12.29
CA LYS A 550 -23.86 -12.36 13.31
C LYS A 550 -23.16 -13.66 12.87
N ILE A 551 -23.25 -14.00 11.59
CA ILE A 551 -22.64 -15.21 10.99
C ILE A 551 -21.17 -14.98 10.66
N SER A 552 -20.84 -13.84 10.06
CA SER A 552 -19.46 -13.44 9.82
C SER A 552 -18.78 -13.41 11.17
N LYS A 553 -17.68 -14.15 11.29
CA LYS A 553 -16.88 -14.20 12.51
C LYS A 553 -16.18 -12.85 12.72
N VAL A 554 -16.91 -11.75 12.93
CA VAL A 554 -16.37 -10.50 13.50
C VAL A 554 -15.75 -10.79 14.88
N HIS A 555 -16.11 -11.92 15.49
CA HIS A 555 -15.41 -12.53 16.63
C HIS A 555 -13.95 -12.95 16.35
N GLY A 556 -13.47 -13.03 15.11
CA GLY A 556 -12.09 -13.36 14.75
C GLY A 556 -11.10 -12.23 15.09
N GLU A 557 -11.30 -11.03 14.57
CA GLU A 557 -10.46 -9.87 14.90
C GLU A 557 -10.68 -9.36 16.34
N LEU A 558 -11.92 -9.46 16.85
CA LEU A 558 -12.22 -9.22 18.27
C LEU A 558 -11.42 -10.16 19.18
N SER A 559 -11.30 -11.43 18.79
CA SER A 559 -10.51 -12.39 19.55
C SER A 559 -9.02 -12.08 19.47
N ALA A 560 -8.48 -11.65 18.33
CA ALA A 560 -7.07 -11.29 18.20
C ALA A 560 -6.67 -10.11 19.09
N ASP A 561 -7.49 -9.05 19.14
CA ASP A 561 -7.25 -7.90 20.01
C ASP A 561 -7.49 -8.20 21.49
N LEU A 562 -8.52 -8.99 21.83
CA LEU A 562 -8.75 -9.49 23.19
C LEU A 562 -7.63 -10.45 23.64
N ILE A 563 -7.14 -11.33 22.77
CA ILE A 563 -6.02 -12.23 23.02
C ILE A 563 -4.78 -11.40 23.32
N LYS A 564 -4.47 -10.39 22.50
CA LYS A 564 -3.34 -9.48 22.76
C LYS A 564 -3.54 -8.72 24.08
N HIS A 565 -4.74 -8.25 24.37
CA HIS A 565 -5.07 -7.56 25.62
C HIS A 565 -4.87 -8.47 26.84
N PHE A 566 -5.46 -9.67 26.85
CA PHE A 566 -5.32 -10.64 27.94
C PHE A 566 -3.88 -11.13 28.08
N LEU A 567 -3.17 -11.39 26.98
CA LEU A 567 -1.75 -11.79 27.04
C LEU A 567 -0.87 -10.69 27.62
N SER A 568 -1.09 -9.42 27.25
CA SER A 568 -0.24 -8.31 27.67
C SER A 568 -0.58 -7.73 29.05
N LEU A 569 -1.86 -7.63 29.40
CA LEU A 569 -2.33 -6.95 30.62
C LEU A 569 -2.78 -7.90 31.72
N THR A 570 -3.05 -9.18 31.43
CA THR A 570 -3.49 -10.15 32.43
C THR A 570 -2.45 -11.25 32.63
N ILE A 571 -2.11 -12.01 31.58
CA ILE A 571 -1.18 -13.14 31.68
C ILE A 571 0.25 -12.65 31.99
N ARG A 572 0.80 -11.73 31.19
CA ARG A 572 2.20 -11.27 31.39
C ARG A 572 2.48 -10.77 32.82
N PRO A 573 1.63 -9.93 33.46
CA PRO A 573 1.84 -9.52 34.85
C PRO A 573 1.80 -10.68 35.86
N LEU A 574 0.95 -11.69 35.65
CA LEU A 574 0.85 -12.85 36.53
C LEU A 574 2.07 -13.76 36.50
N PHE A 575 2.83 -13.74 35.39
CA PHE A 575 4.07 -14.49 35.19
C PHE A 575 5.33 -13.61 35.25
N ALA A 576 5.21 -12.29 35.50
CA ALA A 576 6.33 -11.35 35.46
C ALA A 576 7.44 -11.65 36.49
N LYS A 577 7.07 -12.26 37.62
CA LYS A 577 7.99 -12.71 38.69
C LYS A 577 8.56 -14.12 38.46
N THR A 578 8.13 -14.80 37.39
CA THR A 578 8.46 -16.20 37.08
C THR A 578 9.12 -16.24 35.70
N GLN A 579 10.32 -15.67 35.58
CA GLN A 579 11.05 -15.67 34.30
C GLN A 579 11.85 -16.97 34.14
N HIS A 580 11.64 -17.69 33.04
CA HIS A 580 12.34 -18.93 32.74
C HIS A 580 13.74 -18.65 32.13
N PRO A 581 14.84 -19.19 32.69
CA PRO A 581 16.21 -18.82 32.30
C PRO A 581 16.60 -19.23 30.87
N ALA A 582 15.95 -20.24 30.31
CA ALA A 582 16.25 -20.73 28.95
C ALA A 582 15.68 -19.87 27.80
N VAL A 583 14.89 -18.82 28.10
CA VAL A 583 14.20 -18.02 27.08
C VAL A 583 14.37 -16.52 27.34
N THR A 584 14.63 -15.75 26.28
CA THR A 584 14.73 -14.28 26.34
C THR A 584 13.35 -13.62 26.50
N ALA A 585 13.30 -12.33 26.85
CA ALA A 585 12.05 -11.56 26.92
C ALA A 585 11.29 -11.47 25.57
N GLN A 586 11.90 -11.91 24.46
CA GLN A 586 11.29 -12.04 23.14
C GLN A 586 10.83 -13.47 22.79
N GLY A 587 10.87 -14.42 23.74
CA GLY A 587 10.43 -15.79 23.48
C GLY A 587 11.39 -16.61 22.62
N ARG A 588 12.68 -16.24 22.55
CA ARG A 588 13.71 -17.01 21.81
C ARG A 588 14.66 -17.74 22.75
N LYS A 589 15.28 -18.84 22.30
CA LYS A 589 16.31 -19.58 23.07
C LYS A 589 17.39 -18.61 23.58
N SER A 590 17.67 -18.65 24.88
CA SER A 590 18.73 -17.86 25.50
C SER A 590 20.10 -18.49 25.22
N LEU A 591 21.10 -17.68 24.85
CA LEU A 591 22.48 -18.12 24.58
C LEU A 591 23.38 -18.08 25.82
N ALA A 592 22.86 -17.64 26.97
CA ALA A 592 23.61 -17.64 28.21
C ALA A 592 23.75 -19.08 28.75
N ASN A 593 24.98 -19.54 28.97
CA ASN A 593 25.25 -20.84 29.61
C ASN A 593 24.48 -20.92 30.93
N SER A 594 23.54 -21.86 31.03
CA SER A 594 22.72 -22.06 32.21
C SER A 594 23.59 -22.65 33.33
N ALA A 595 23.79 -21.89 34.41
CA ALA A 595 24.32 -22.43 35.66
C ALA A 595 23.35 -23.51 36.21
N PRO A 596 23.84 -24.51 36.96
CA PRO A 596 22.99 -25.56 37.50
C PRO A 596 21.86 -24.98 38.38
N ARG A 597 20.65 -25.52 38.17
CA ARG A 597 19.40 -25.12 38.83
C ARG A 597 19.59 -25.00 40.35
N THR A 598 19.56 -23.78 40.87
CA THR A 598 19.54 -23.54 42.32
C THR A 598 18.13 -23.83 42.81
N ILE A 599 18.00 -24.76 43.77
CA ILE A 599 16.72 -25.07 44.41
C ILE A 599 16.37 -23.88 45.30
N ASP A 600 15.51 -22.99 44.82
CA ASP A 600 15.01 -21.87 45.61
C ASP A 600 14.03 -22.39 46.68
N ILE A 601 14.53 -22.57 47.90
CA ILE A 601 13.72 -22.86 49.09
C ILE A 601 13.15 -21.53 49.59
N ALA A 602 12.20 -20.97 48.86
CA ALA A 602 11.45 -19.78 49.29
C ALA A 602 10.31 -20.22 50.23
N PHE A 603 10.33 -19.71 51.47
CA PHE A 603 9.42 -20.07 52.56
C PHE A 603 7.97 -19.55 52.43
N ASP A 604 7.62 -18.90 51.31
CA ASP A 604 6.28 -18.33 51.09
C ASP A 604 5.72 -18.78 49.72
N LYS A 605 5.16 -20.01 49.70
CA LYS A 605 4.75 -20.72 48.47
C LYS A 605 3.59 -20.06 47.72
N GLU A 606 2.73 -19.30 48.38
CA GLU A 606 1.55 -18.67 47.77
C GLU A 606 1.78 -17.23 47.29
N ALA A 607 2.74 -16.50 47.87
CA ALA A 607 3.08 -15.13 47.45
C ALA A 607 3.95 -15.09 46.17
N ALA A 608 4.66 -16.17 45.85
CA ALA A 608 5.64 -16.21 44.75
C ALA A 608 5.04 -16.48 43.35
N LYS A 609 3.85 -17.10 43.25
CA LYS A 609 3.23 -17.52 41.97
C LYS A 609 1.78 -17.04 41.84
N PRO A 610 1.55 -15.75 41.49
CA PRO A 610 0.21 -15.15 41.43
C PRO A 610 -0.78 -15.88 40.51
N TRP A 611 -0.29 -16.50 39.43
CA TRP A 611 -1.09 -17.23 38.45
C TRP A 611 -1.79 -18.48 39.01
N LYS A 612 -1.36 -19.02 40.16
CA LYS A 612 -1.99 -20.20 40.81
C LYS A 612 -3.27 -19.85 41.57
N LYS A 613 -3.54 -18.57 41.84
CA LYS A 613 -4.72 -18.15 42.59
C LYS A 613 -6.00 -18.37 41.79
N LYS A 614 -6.97 -19.09 42.37
CA LYS A 614 -8.24 -19.47 41.74
C LYS A 614 -9.04 -18.27 41.20
N GLU A 615 -8.92 -17.11 41.85
CA GLU A 615 -9.55 -15.84 41.45
C GLU A 615 -9.08 -15.31 40.08
N HIS A 616 -7.86 -15.65 39.65
CA HIS A 616 -7.27 -15.08 38.43
C HIS A 616 -7.54 -15.93 37.18
N GLN A 617 -8.03 -17.17 37.34
CA GLN A 617 -8.41 -18.09 36.25
C GLN A 617 -7.38 -18.19 35.10
N ALA A 618 -6.09 -18.01 35.39
CA ALA A 618 -5.05 -17.83 34.37
C ALA A 618 -4.93 -19.02 33.40
N LEU A 619 -5.10 -20.24 33.91
CA LEU A 619 -5.03 -21.47 33.10
C LEU A 619 -6.22 -21.62 32.16
N GLU A 620 -7.44 -21.32 32.62
CA GLU A 620 -8.65 -21.36 31.77
C GLU A 620 -8.59 -20.28 30.69
N LEU A 621 -8.07 -19.11 31.03
CA LEU A 621 -7.84 -18.03 30.07
C LEU A 621 -6.79 -18.42 29.03
N LEU A 622 -5.69 -19.07 29.42
CA LEU A 622 -4.67 -19.58 28.48
C LEU A 622 -5.22 -20.66 27.56
N VAL A 623 -6.05 -21.59 28.06
CA VAL A 623 -6.73 -22.58 27.21
C VAL A 623 -7.62 -21.90 26.19
N TRP A 624 -8.42 -20.92 26.63
CA TRP A 624 -9.30 -20.17 25.73
C TRP A 624 -8.48 -19.41 24.68
N ILE A 625 -7.39 -18.75 25.06
CA ILE A 625 -6.49 -18.04 24.14
C ILE A 625 -5.96 -19.00 23.07
N ILE A 626 -5.35 -20.12 23.47
CA ILE A 626 -4.73 -21.06 22.51
C ILE A 626 -5.77 -21.69 21.57
N LYS A 627 -6.95 -22.03 22.10
CA LYS A 627 -8.06 -22.57 21.28
C LYS A 627 -8.58 -21.58 20.23
N ASN A 628 -8.42 -20.27 20.43
CA ASN A 628 -8.89 -19.23 19.50
C ASN A 628 -7.79 -18.61 18.63
N LEU A 629 -6.51 -18.97 18.81
CA LEU A 629 -5.42 -18.53 17.93
C LEU A 629 -5.51 -19.17 16.53
N ASP A 630 -5.17 -18.39 15.49
CA ASP A 630 -4.87 -18.84 14.13
C ASP A 630 -3.34 -18.79 13.87
N ASP A 631 -2.89 -19.37 12.75
CA ASP A 631 -1.48 -19.55 12.42
C ASP A 631 -0.69 -18.22 12.45
N GLU A 632 -1.29 -17.12 11.96
CA GLU A 632 -0.68 -15.80 11.94
C GLU A 632 -0.62 -15.14 13.34
N SER A 633 -1.68 -15.29 14.15
CA SER A 633 -1.73 -14.76 15.52
C SER A 633 -0.80 -15.51 16.48
N VAL A 634 -0.53 -16.79 16.23
CA VAL A 634 0.48 -17.58 16.97
C VAL A 634 1.86 -16.95 16.81
N GLU A 635 2.29 -16.66 15.57
CA GLU A 635 3.59 -16.03 15.29
C GLU A 635 3.67 -14.61 15.91
N ARG A 636 2.60 -13.81 15.78
CA ARG A 636 2.54 -12.44 16.30
C ARG A 636 2.65 -12.35 17.82
N ASN A 637 2.02 -13.29 18.54
CA ASN A 637 1.97 -13.29 20.01
C ASN A 637 2.95 -14.27 20.67
N TRP A 638 3.82 -14.90 19.87
CA TRP A 638 4.75 -15.95 20.30
C TRP A 638 5.53 -15.60 21.58
N HIS A 639 6.10 -14.39 21.62
CA HIS A 639 6.87 -13.88 22.76
C HIS A 639 6.10 -13.77 24.09
N LEU A 640 4.76 -13.69 24.06
CA LEU A 640 3.90 -13.61 25.25
C LEU A 640 3.38 -14.99 25.68
N LEU A 641 3.39 -15.97 24.79
CA LEU A 641 2.86 -17.31 25.03
C LEU A 641 3.91 -18.25 25.63
N ILE A 642 5.16 -18.21 25.13
CA ILE A 642 6.19 -19.19 25.51
C ILE A 642 6.58 -19.11 26.99
N PRO A 643 6.89 -17.93 27.58
CA PRO A 643 7.36 -17.89 28.96
C PRO A 643 6.33 -18.43 29.97
N PRO A 644 5.03 -18.05 29.93
CA PRO A 644 4.02 -18.64 30.80
C PRO A 644 3.91 -20.17 30.68
N LEU A 645 3.93 -20.71 29.45
CA LEU A 645 3.78 -22.14 29.22
C LEU A 645 4.96 -22.95 29.78
N LEU A 646 6.19 -22.47 29.57
CA LEU A 646 7.37 -23.12 30.15
C LEU A 646 7.38 -23.02 31.68
N SER A 647 6.99 -21.88 32.25
CA SER A 647 6.87 -21.73 33.72
C SER A 647 5.85 -22.68 34.35
N ILE A 648 4.76 -23.01 33.64
CA ILE A 648 3.75 -23.97 34.11
C ILE A 648 4.31 -25.41 34.05
N VAL A 649 4.98 -25.78 32.95
CA VAL A 649 5.60 -27.12 32.81
C VAL A 649 6.75 -27.34 33.78
N ASP A 650 7.49 -26.28 34.13
CA ASP A 650 8.59 -26.34 35.10
C ASP A 650 8.12 -26.31 36.56
N ASP A 651 6.82 -26.20 36.83
CA ASP A 651 6.30 -26.16 38.20
C ASP A 651 6.61 -27.46 38.98
N GLN A 652 6.73 -27.38 40.31
CA GLN A 652 7.03 -28.55 41.15
C GLN A 652 5.80 -29.44 41.36
N GLU A 653 4.60 -28.89 41.23
CA GLU A 653 3.36 -29.64 41.40
C GLU A 653 2.95 -30.34 40.09
N VAL A 654 2.71 -31.65 40.18
CA VAL A 654 2.47 -32.54 39.04
C VAL A 654 1.20 -32.18 38.27
N VAL A 655 0.17 -31.68 38.97
CA VAL A 655 -1.10 -31.22 38.37
C VAL A 655 -0.88 -30.08 37.38
N PHE A 656 -0.03 -29.10 37.72
CA PHE A 656 0.28 -27.98 36.83
C PHE A 656 1.21 -28.40 35.70
N LYS A 657 2.17 -29.30 35.95
CA LYS A 657 2.99 -29.90 34.87
C LYS A 657 2.13 -30.56 33.79
N ALA A 658 1.15 -31.36 34.20
CA ALA A 658 0.24 -32.04 33.29
C ALA A 658 -0.56 -31.03 32.44
N ARG A 659 -1.10 -29.99 33.07
CA ARG A 659 -1.83 -28.91 32.38
C ARG A 659 -0.93 -28.10 31.44
N GLY A 660 0.34 -27.89 31.82
CA GLY A 660 1.34 -27.27 30.94
C GLY A 660 1.62 -28.11 29.69
N CYS A 661 1.77 -29.43 29.84
CA CYS A 661 1.95 -30.34 28.71
C CYS A 661 0.74 -30.32 27.75
N GLU A 662 -0.47 -30.26 28.30
CA GLU A 662 -1.70 -30.11 27.50
C GLU A 662 -1.73 -28.80 26.71
N LEU A 663 -1.42 -27.67 27.36
CA LEU A 663 -1.39 -26.36 26.71
C LEU A 663 -0.32 -26.30 25.61
N ILE A 664 0.86 -26.89 25.84
CA ILE A 664 1.92 -27.00 24.83
C ILE A 664 1.46 -27.86 23.66
N THR A 665 0.78 -28.98 23.91
CA THR A 665 0.21 -29.82 22.84
C THR A 665 -0.76 -29.03 21.96
N LEU A 666 -1.69 -28.30 22.57
CA LEU A 666 -2.66 -27.46 21.86
C LEU A 666 -2.00 -26.34 21.05
N LEU A 667 -0.94 -25.73 21.57
CA LEU A 667 -0.19 -24.70 20.86
C LEU A 667 0.58 -25.28 19.67
N LEU A 668 1.27 -26.41 19.87
CA LEU A 668 2.08 -27.05 18.83
C LEU A 668 1.22 -27.53 17.66
N GLN A 669 0.01 -28.04 17.92
CA GLN A 669 -0.94 -28.44 16.88
C GLN A 669 -1.35 -27.29 15.95
N LYS A 670 -1.21 -26.03 16.39
CA LYS A 670 -1.51 -24.80 15.64
C LYS A 670 -0.26 -24.04 15.20
N THR A 671 0.93 -24.58 15.45
CA THR A 671 2.19 -23.89 15.17
C THR A 671 2.67 -24.24 13.76
N PRO A 672 2.97 -23.25 12.90
CA PRO A 672 3.55 -23.54 11.59
C PRO A 672 4.97 -24.12 11.72
N SER A 673 5.30 -25.11 10.88
CA SER A 673 6.53 -25.91 10.97
C SER A 673 7.83 -25.10 10.84
N ASN A 674 7.79 -23.96 10.14
CA ASN A 674 8.93 -23.07 9.96
C ASN A 674 9.27 -22.23 11.21
N LEU A 675 8.33 -22.04 12.14
CA LEU A 675 8.49 -21.13 13.27
C LEU A 675 9.42 -21.69 14.35
N LEU A 676 9.32 -22.99 14.65
CA LEU A 676 10.22 -23.66 15.60
C LEU A 676 11.67 -23.67 15.11
N ALA A 677 11.87 -23.86 13.80
CA ALA A 677 13.20 -23.82 13.19
C ALA A 677 13.83 -22.41 13.28
N LYS A 678 13.05 -21.35 13.03
CA LYS A 678 13.51 -19.96 13.13
C LYS A 678 13.82 -19.52 14.56
N THR A 679 13.07 -20.01 15.54
CA THR A 679 13.16 -19.56 16.94
C THR A 679 14.12 -20.38 17.80
N GLY A 680 14.52 -21.57 17.35
CA GLY A 680 15.43 -22.46 18.07
C GLY A 680 14.82 -23.08 19.34
N LEU A 681 13.50 -23.00 19.52
CA LEU A 681 12.82 -23.44 20.73
C LEU A 681 12.57 -24.95 20.83
N PHE A 682 12.87 -25.70 19.77
CA PHE A 682 12.71 -27.16 19.81
C PHE A 682 13.46 -27.76 21.01
N ASP A 683 14.74 -27.42 21.17
CA ASP A 683 15.56 -27.96 22.27
C ASP A 683 15.03 -27.51 23.63
N VAL A 684 14.46 -26.29 23.71
CA VAL A 684 13.91 -25.74 24.96
C VAL A 684 12.66 -26.51 25.39
N PHE A 685 11.77 -26.84 24.44
CA PHE A 685 10.60 -27.66 24.74
C PHE A 685 10.97 -29.10 25.07
N ASP A 686 11.95 -29.68 24.36
CA ASP A 686 12.46 -31.03 24.65
C ASP A 686 13.07 -31.10 26.07
N GLU A 687 13.93 -30.15 26.43
CA GLU A 687 14.54 -30.05 27.75
C GLU A 687 13.52 -29.81 28.89
N ALA A 688 12.40 -29.14 28.59
CA ALA A 688 11.34 -28.90 29.57
C ALA A 688 10.38 -30.10 29.73
N LEU A 689 10.07 -30.81 28.65
CA LEU A 689 9.09 -31.91 28.64
C LEU A 689 9.70 -33.24 29.08
N LEU A 690 10.94 -33.55 28.68
CA LEU A 690 11.57 -34.84 28.96
C LEU A 690 11.70 -35.19 30.47
N PRO A 691 11.95 -34.24 31.39
CA PRO A 691 11.94 -34.51 32.83
C PRO A 691 10.61 -35.03 33.39
N CYS A 692 9.49 -34.87 32.67
CA CYS A 692 8.18 -35.35 33.12
C CYS A 692 8.15 -36.88 33.31
N PHE A 693 8.96 -37.64 32.57
CA PHE A 693 9.06 -39.10 32.72
C PHE A 693 9.77 -39.55 34.01
N GLY A 694 10.37 -38.62 34.78
CA GLY A 694 10.95 -38.90 36.09
C GLY A 694 9.95 -38.86 37.26
N PHE A 695 8.73 -38.34 37.04
CA PHE A 695 7.69 -38.21 38.07
C PHE A 695 6.87 -39.50 38.19
N LEU A 696 7.50 -40.52 38.73
CA LEU A 696 6.96 -41.88 38.85
C LEU A 696 6.46 -42.17 40.28
N PRO A 697 5.66 -43.24 40.48
CA PRO A 697 5.03 -43.60 41.74
C PRO A 697 5.95 -43.73 42.97
N THR A 698 7.26 -43.84 42.77
CA THR A 698 8.26 -43.84 43.86
C THR A 698 8.28 -42.53 44.65
N LEU A 699 7.91 -41.40 44.03
CA LEU A 699 7.92 -40.06 44.65
C LEU A 699 6.65 -39.25 44.37
N THR A 700 5.73 -39.76 43.54
CA THR A 700 4.52 -39.08 43.07
C THR A 700 3.33 -40.03 43.22
N ALA A 701 2.10 -39.54 43.40
CA ALA A 701 0.95 -40.44 43.47
C ALA A 701 0.67 -41.10 42.11
N GLU A 702 0.27 -42.37 42.11
CA GLU A 702 -0.01 -43.16 40.89
C GLU A 702 -0.90 -42.43 39.89
N HIS A 703 -2.03 -41.89 40.35
CA HIS A 703 -2.99 -41.20 39.49
C HIS A 703 -2.42 -39.89 38.91
N GLU A 704 -1.54 -39.20 39.64
CA GLU A 704 -0.87 -37.99 39.18
C GLU A 704 0.21 -38.30 38.14
N SER A 705 1.00 -39.36 38.36
CA SER A 705 1.98 -39.88 37.39
C SER A 705 1.29 -40.30 36.10
N ALA A 706 0.21 -41.10 36.18
CA ALA A 706 -0.56 -41.52 35.01
C ALA A 706 -1.13 -40.32 34.23
N ASN A 707 -1.69 -39.33 34.94
CA ASN A 707 -2.24 -38.12 34.33
C ASN A 707 -1.15 -37.24 33.67
N LEU A 708 0.03 -37.12 34.28
CA LEU A 708 1.14 -36.39 33.68
C LEU A 708 1.62 -37.06 32.39
N LEU A 709 1.85 -38.38 32.41
CA LEU A 709 2.30 -39.14 31.25
C LEU A 709 1.29 -39.06 30.09
N LYS A 710 -0.02 -39.10 30.41
CA LYS A 710 -1.10 -38.95 29.44
C LYS A 710 -1.01 -37.64 28.62
N HIS A 711 -0.40 -36.59 29.17
CA HIS A 711 -0.23 -35.30 28.48
C HIS A 711 1.21 -35.08 27.98
N ALA A 712 2.22 -35.64 28.65
CA ALA A 712 3.63 -35.50 28.27
C ALA A 712 3.96 -36.21 26.95
N PHE A 713 3.44 -37.41 26.72
CA PHE A 713 3.66 -38.13 25.46
C PHE A 713 3.06 -37.39 24.24
N PRO A 714 1.78 -36.97 24.24
CA PRO A 714 1.23 -36.16 23.15
C PRO A 714 1.99 -34.85 22.90
N ALA A 715 2.49 -34.18 23.94
CA ALA A 715 3.26 -32.95 23.78
C ALA A 715 4.57 -33.17 22.99
N LEU A 716 5.30 -34.25 23.31
CA LEU A 716 6.55 -34.61 22.62
C LEU A 716 6.30 -35.15 21.21
N LEU A 717 5.22 -35.89 21.00
CA LEU A 717 4.81 -36.33 19.65
C LEU A 717 4.35 -35.15 18.78
N ALA A 718 3.63 -34.18 19.34
CA ALA A 718 3.27 -32.94 18.64
C ALA A 718 4.52 -32.12 18.30
N LEU A 719 5.49 -32.01 19.22
CA LEU A 719 6.76 -31.34 18.99
C LEU A 719 7.55 -31.98 17.84
N HIS A 720 7.59 -33.31 17.81
CA HIS A 720 8.18 -34.08 16.71
C HIS A 720 7.47 -33.83 15.39
N THR A 721 6.14 -33.90 15.37
CA THR A 721 5.32 -33.75 14.16
C THR A 721 5.45 -32.35 13.55
N VAL A 722 5.52 -31.29 14.36
CA VAL A 722 5.71 -29.92 13.85
C VAL A 722 7.09 -29.73 13.21
N ARG A 723 8.14 -30.32 13.78
CA ARG A 723 9.50 -30.27 13.20
C ARG A 723 9.67 -31.16 11.98
N HIS A 724 8.94 -32.28 11.96
CA HIS A 724 9.01 -33.30 10.93
C HIS A 724 7.59 -33.63 10.43
N PRO A 725 6.95 -32.72 9.68
CA PRO A 725 5.59 -32.94 9.20
C PRO A 725 5.54 -34.18 8.28
N PRO A 726 4.47 -34.98 8.34
CA PRO A 726 4.33 -36.14 7.47
C PRO A 726 4.27 -35.70 6.00
N ASN A 727 5.25 -36.12 5.19
CA ASN A 727 5.36 -35.78 3.77
C ASN A 727 4.13 -36.31 3.00
N THR A 728 3.31 -35.42 2.45
CA THR A 728 2.17 -35.77 1.58
C THR A 728 2.51 -35.75 0.08
N THR A 729 3.72 -35.30 -0.30
CA THR A 729 4.07 -35.02 -1.71
C THR A 729 5.41 -35.62 -2.19
N THR A 730 6.02 -36.54 -1.46
CA THR A 730 7.26 -37.23 -1.88
C THR A 730 7.05 -38.75 -1.91
N PRO A 731 7.72 -39.49 -2.83
CA PRO A 731 7.50 -40.93 -3.01
C PRO A 731 7.72 -41.70 -1.71
N LEU A 732 7.08 -42.88 -1.58
CA LEU A 732 7.14 -43.81 -0.44
C LEU A 732 8.56 -44.22 0.03
N ASP A 733 9.63 -43.75 -0.63
CA ASP A 733 11.03 -44.10 -0.40
C ASP A 733 11.87 -43.00 0.31
N ALA A 734 11.27 -41.89 0.76
CA ALA A 734 12.01 -40.87 1.49
C ALA A 734 12.38 -41.35 2.91
N LYS A 735 13.63 -41.77 3.12
CA LYS A 735 14.16 -42.20 4.43
C LYS A 735 13.86 -41.15 5.52
N PRO A 736 13.30 -41.54 6.68
CA PRO A 736 13.08 -40.62 7.78
C PRO A 736 14.40 -39.97 8.20
N ASN A 737 14.36 -38.65 8.42
CA ASN A 737 15.53 -37.85 8.80
C ASN A 737 16.22 -38.46 10.04
N GLU A 738 17.55 -38.57 10.04
CA GLU A 738 18.32 -39.16 11.15
C GLU A 738 18.01 -38.48 12.50
N HIS A 739 17.73 -37.18 12.50
CA HIS A 739 17.31 -36.45 13.70
C HIS A 739 15.93 -36.86 14.22
N SER A 740 14.99 -37.18 13.32
CA SER A 740 13.66 -37.68 13.65
C SER A 740 13.75 -39.05 14.34
N ILE A 741 14.56 -39.95 13.76
CA ILE A 741 14.78 -41.30 14.30
C ILE A 741 15.42 -41.23 15.69
N ARG A 742 16.46 -40.41 15.88
CA ARG A 742 17.13 -40.26 17.19
C ARG A 742 16.18 -39.74 18.27
N PHE A 743 15.28 -38.82 17.93
CA PHE A 743 14.30 -38.28 18.88
C PHE A 743 13.29 -39.34 19.32
N LEU A 744 12.68 -40.05 18.35
CA LEU A 744 11.72 -41.12 18.64
C LEU A 744 12.38 -42.29 19.37
N ASP A 745 13.63 -42.63 19.06
CA ASP A 745 14.42 -43.63 19.80
C ASP A 745 14.61 -43.23 21.27
N ALA A 746 14.90 -41.95 21.53
CA ALA A 746 15.06 -41.45 22.89
C ALA A 746 13.74 -41.52 23.66
N LEU A 747 12.61 -41.19 23.01
CA LEU A 747 11.28 -41.26 23.60
C LEU A 747 10.88 -42.70 23.92
N LEU A 748 11.16 -43.64 23.03
CA LEU A 748 10.91 -45.07 23.25
C LEU A 748 11.75 -45.61 24.42
N ARG A 749 13.05 -45.29 24.46
CA ARG A 749 13.96 -45.77 25.51
C ARG A 749 13.66 -45.14 26.88
N LYS A 750 13.55 -43.82 26.93
CA LYS A 750 13.42 -43.05 28.19
C LYS A 750 11.98 -42.94 28.68
N GLY A 751 11.02 -42.86 27.77
CA GLY A 751 9.60 -42.66 28.10
C GLY A 751 8.80 -43.96 28.17
N VAL A 752 9.09 -44.96 27.32
CA VAL A 752 8.36 -46.24 27.32
C VAL A 752 9.10 -47.27 28.16
N PHE A 753 10.29 -47.70 27.73
CA PHE A 753 10.97 -48.84 28.35
C PHE A 753 11.45 -48.56 29.78
N ALA A 754 12.10 -47.41 30.01
CA ALA A 754 12.55 -47.05 31.35
C ALA A 754 11.37 -46.87 32.32
N THR A 755 10.31 -46.20 31.90
CA THR A 755 9.10 -45.98 32.72
C THR A 755 8.40 -47.28 33.03
N TYR A 756 8.24 -48.19 32.06
CA TYR A 756 7.65 -49.50 32.29
C TYR A 756 8.50 -50.34 33.26
N ALA A 757 9.83 -50.36 33.11
CA ALA A 757 10.72 -51.09 34.02
C ALA A 757 10.63 -50.61 35.48
N HIS A 758 10.26 -49.34 35.71
CA HIS A 758 10.08 -48.78 37.04
C HIS A 758 8.65 -48.94 37.59
N CYS A 759 7.65 -49.18 36.74
CA CYS A 759 6.23 -49.08 37.10
C CYS A 759 5.38 -50.21 36.52
N SER A 760 5.96 -51.38 36.22
CA SER A 760 5.26 -52.51 35.59
C SER A 760 4.09 -53.05 36.41
N GLU A 761 4.14 -52.89 37.74
CA GLU A 761 3.05 -53.26 38.65
C GLU A 761 1.82 -52.33 38.55
N ASN A 762 1.97 -51.17 37.90
CA ASN A 762 0.94 -50.16 37.79
C ASN A 762 0.14 -50.28 36.49
N VAL A 763 -1.11 -50.73 36.58
CA VAL A 763 -1.97 -50.97 35.41
C VAL A 763 -2.27 -49.67 34.65
N GLN A 764 -2.61 -48.58 35.35
CA GLN A 764 -3.02 -47.32 34.70
C GLN A 764 -1.87 -46.67 33.94
N ILE A 765 -0.68 -46.67 34.52
CA ILE A 765 0.54 -46.16 33.86
C ILE A 765 0.92 -47.07 32.68
N SER A 766 0.82 -48.39 32.84
CA SER A 766 1.10 -49.35 31.78
C SER A 766 0.18 -49.15 30.57
N ILE A 767 -1.12 -48.91 30.78
CA ILE A 767 -2.05 -48.59 29.68
C ILE A 767 -1.57 -47.37 28.89
N VAL A 768 -1.21 -46.28 29.59
CA VAL A 768 -0.74 -45.03 28.94
C VAL A 768 0.55 -45.26 28.16
N ILE A 769 1.51 -46.00 28.73
CA ILE A 769 2.80 -46.30 28.08
C ILE A 769 2.59 -47.12 26.81
N ILE A 770 1.78 -48.18 26.89
CA ILE A 770 1.53 -49.08 25.77
C ILE A 770 0.76 -48.38 24.63
N GLN A 771 -0.23 -47.55 24.95
CA GLN A 771 -0.92 -46.76 23.93
C GLN A 771 0.04 -45.84 23.17
N ASN A 772 1.01 -45.24 23.85
CA ASN A 772 2.00 -44.36 23.21
C ASN A 772 3.13 -45.14 22.51
N LEU A 773 3.43 -46.37 22.93
CA LEU A 773 4.31 -47.28 22.20
C LEU A 773 3.82 -47.47 20.76
N CYS A 774 2.51 -47.69 20.55
CA CYS A 774 1.92 -47.79 19.21
C CYS A 774 2.22 -46.56 18.36
N SER A 775 1.92 -45.36 18.88
CA SER A 775 2.10 -44.10 18.18
C SER A 775 3.57 -43.84 17.81
N ILE A 776 4.50 -44.14 18.71
CA ILE A 776 5.94 -43.97 18.45
C ILE A 776 6.43 -44.99 17.43
N ASN A 777 5.95 -46.23 17.51
CA ASN A 777 6.34 -47.32 16.63
C ASN A 777 5.85 -47.09 15.19
N ASP A 778 4.61 -46.62 15.03
CA ASP A 778 4.04 -46.21 13.74
C ASP A 778 4.80 -45.00 13.16
N ALA A 779 5.25 -44.06 13.98
CA ALA A 779 6.07 -42.93 13.53
C ALA A 779 7.50 -43.32 13.14
N LEU A 780 8.08 -44.36 13.76
CA LEU A 780 9.40 -44.90 13.42
C LEU A 780 9.38 -45.75 12.13
N GLY A 781 8.25 -46.38 11.79
CA GLY A 781 8.16 -47.30 10.66
C GLY A 781 9.18 -48.45 10.78
N LEU A 782 9.86 -48.80 9.69
CA LEU A 782 10.84 -49.90 9.65
C LEU A 782 12.00 -49.76 10.64
N GLU A 783 12.33 -48.52 11.07
CA GLU A 783 13.39 -48.28 12.05
C GLU A 783 13.04 -48.80 13.45
N SER A 784 11.76 -49.10 13.71
CA SER A 784 11.33 -49.74 14.95
C SER A 784 11.91 -51.13 15.16
N VAL A 785 12.34 -51.82 14.10
CA VAL A 785 12.84 -53.20 14.12
C VAL A 785 13.99 -53.40 15.11
N LYS A 786 14.84 -52.38 15.31
CA LYS A 786 15.97 -52.44 16.27
C LYS A 786 15.52 -52.55 17.73
N HIS A 787 14.27 -52.19 18.02
CA HIS A 787 13.69 -52.21 19.36
C HIS A 787 12.86 -53.46 19.65
N LEU A 788 12.65 -54.36 18.68
CA LEU A 788 11.89 -55.61 18.86
C LEU A 788 12.36 -56.43 20.07
N LYS A 789 13.67 -56.45 20.33
CA LYS A 789 14.28 -57.14 21.47
C LYS A 789 13.84 -56.60 22.84
N HIS A 790 13.22 -55.42 22.89
CA HIS A 790 12.68 -54.81 24.11
C HIS A 790 11.15 -54.72 24.05
N SER A 791 10.57 -54.36 22.90
CA SER A 791 9.13 -54.24 22.73
C SER A 791 8.40 -55.58 22.89
N LEU A 792 8.89 -56.66 22.27
CA LEU A 792 8.21 -57.96 22.35
C LEU A 792 8.27 -58.58 23.75
N PRO A 793 9.41 -58.62 24.46
CA PRO A 793 9.43 -59.13 25.84
C PRO A 793 8.51 -58.34 26.77
N LEU A 794 8.46 -57.01 26.63
CA LEU A 794 7.58 -56.14 27.41
C LEU A 794 6.10 -56.50 27.16
N LEU A 795 5.69 -56.60 25.89
CA LEU A 795 4.31 -56.97 25.54
C LEU A 795 3.97 -58.40 25.98
N ASN A 796 4.92 -59.33 25.88
CA ASN A 796 4.74 -60.70 26.34
C ASN A 796 4.62 -60.80 27.87
N GLU A 797 5.31 -59.96 28.64
CA GLU A 797 5.15 -59.90 30.09
C GLU A 797 3.71 -59.53 30.48
N ILE A 798 3.10 -58.60 29.75
CA ILE A 798 1.70 -58.18 29.94
C ILE A 798 0.74 -59.28 29.50
N LEU A 799 0.91 -59.79 28.27
CA LEU A 799 -0.02 -60.75 27.67
C LEU A 799 0.04 -62.13 28.33
N CYS A 800 1.22 -62.59 28.73
CA CYS A 800 1.38 -63.89 29.37
C CYS A 800 1.07 -63.86 30.88
N ASN A 801 0.69 -62.70 31.45
CA ASN A 801 0.36 -62.59 32.87
C ASN A 801 -0.92 -63.40 33.17
N PRO A 802 -0.89 -64.39 34.09
CA PRO A 802 -2.06 -65.18 34.46
C PRO A 802 -3.22 -64.35 35.01
N PHE A 803 -2.93 -63.18 35.60
CA PHE A 803 -3.92 -62.25 36.14
C PHE A 803 -4.35 -61.16 35.14
N GLY A 804 -3.87 -61.22 33.89
CA GLY A 804 -4.22 -60.29 32.82
C GLY A 804 -5.72 -60.04 32.65
N PRO A 805 -6.61 -61.06 32.75
CA PRO A 805 -8.05 -60.85 32.63
C PRO A 805 -8.66 -59.90 33.67
N ALA A 806 -7.98 -59.63 34.80
CA ALA A 806 -8.42 -58.62 35.76
C ALA A 806 -8.34 -57.18 35.20
N SER A 807 -7.63 -56.96 34.09
CA SER A 807 -7.46 -55.65 33.43
C SER A 807 -7.64 -55.76 31.90
N PRO A 808 -8.89 -55.90 31.40
CA PRO A 808 -9.16 -56.07 29.97
C PRO A 808 -8.61 -54.93 29.09
N GLU A 809 -8.66 -53.69 29.59
CA GLU A 809 -8.16 -52.50 28.86
C GLU A 809 -6.65 -52.59 28.56
N LEU A 810 -5.87 -53.13 29.50
CA LEU A 810 -4.42 -53.30 29.33
C LEU A 810 -4.10 -54.42 28.33
N LEU A 811 -4.86 -55.52 28.36
CA LEU A 811 -4.73 -56.60 27.37
C LEU A 811 -5.05 -56.10 25.96
N VAL A 812 -6.14 -55.34 25.79
CA VAL A 812 -6.50 -54.73 24.50
C VAL A 812 -5.39 -53.80 24.01
N ALA A 813 -4.88 -52.91 24.88
CA ALA A 813 -3.79 -52.02 24.52
C ALA A 813 -2.53 -52.79 24.09
N ALA A 814 -2.17 -53.86 24.81
CA ALA A 814 -1.01 -54.69 24.49
C ALA A 814 -1.16 -55.42 23.14
N VAL A 815 -2.35 -55.94 22.83
CA VAL A 815 -2.62 -56.57 21.53
C VAL A 815 -2.54 -55.55 20.40
N ILE A 816 -3.10 -54.35 20.57
CA ILE A 816 -2.99 -53.27 19.57
C ILE A 816 -1.50 -52.88 19.37
N ALA A 817 -0.71 -52.86 20.44
CA ALA A 817 0.74 -52.64 20.32
C ALA A 817 1.45 -53.77 19.58
N VAL A 818 1.06 -55.03 19.79
CA VAL A 818 1.55 -56.17 18.99
C VAL A 818 1.21 -55.97 17.51
N GLN A 819 0.00 -55.52 17.16
CA GLN A 819 -0.35 -55.21 15.77
C GLN A 819 0.56 -54.13 15.15
N SER A 820 0.83 -53.05 15.88
CA SER A 820 1.78 -52.02 15.43
C SER A 820 3.19 -52.59 15.26
N VAL A 821 3.65 -53.44 16.18
CA VAL A 821 4.95 -54.12 16.10
C VAL A 821 5.04 -55.02 14.86
N ILE A 822 3.98 -55.76 14.54
CA ILE A 822 3.91 -56.59 13.34
C ILE A 822 3.94 -55.73 12.07
N ARG A 823 3.10 -54.68 12.02
CA ARG A 823 2.97 -53.80 10.85
C ARG A 823 4.29 -53.13 10.48
N ASN A 824 5.00 -52.59 11.48
CA ASN A 824 6.23 -51.84 11.26
C ASN A 824 7.49 -52.72 11.28
N GLY A 825 7.42 -53.89 11.92
CA GLY A 825 8.51 -54.85 12.06
C GLY A 825 8.48 -56.02 11.08
N TRP A 826 7.62 -55.97 10.06
CA TRP A 826 7.34 -57.08 9.14
C TRP A 826 8.59 -57.82 8.61
N PRO A 827 9.73 -57.16 8.26
CA PRO A 827 10.89 -57.87 7.71
C PRO A 827 11.54 -58.89 8.67
N ARG A 828 11.30 -58.77 9.98
CA ARG A 828 11.83 -59.69 11.00
C ARG A 828 10.75 -60.53 11.69
N MET A 829 9.49 -60.44 11.26
CA MET A 829 8.41 -61.18 11.90
C MET A 829 8.57 -62.69 11.76
N LEU A 830 9.20 -63.20 10.69
CA LEU A 830 9.49 -64.62 10.54
C LEU A 830 10.36 -65.18 11.68
N GLU A 831 11.38 -64.44 12.12
CA GLU A 831 12.28 -64.84 13.21
C GLU A 831 11.60 -64.71 14.60
N CYS A 832 10.75 -63.71 14.76
CA CYS A 832 10.09 -63.40 16.04
C CYS A 832 8.69 -64.01 16.19
N ARG A 833 8.19 -64.76 15.20
CA ARG A 833 6.81 -65.28 15.17
C ARG A 833 6.43 -66.10 16.40
N GLY A 834 7.37 -66.89 16.93
CA GLY A 834 7.14 -67.71 18.11
C GLY A 834 6.86 -66.87 19.36
N GLU A 835 7.57 -65.76 19.53
CA GLU A 835 7.34 -64.83 20.65
C GLU A 835 5.99 -64.11 20.50
N VAL A 836 5.62 -63.69 19.29
CA VAL A 836 4.31 -63.06 19.03
C VAL A 836 3.17 -64.05 19.30
N LEU A 837 3.28 -65.28 18.81
CA LEU A 837 2.26 -66.31 19.00
C LEU A 837 2.16 -66.75 20.45
N LYS A 838 3.27 -66.86 21.18
CA LYS A 838 3.26 -67.14 22.61
C LYS A 838 2.40 -66.12 23.37
N GLY A 839 2.63 -64.83 23.16
CA GLY A 839 1.84 -63.77 23.82
C GLY A 839 0.35 -63.86 23.50
N LEU A 840 0.00 -63.99 22.22
CA LEU A 840 -1.40 -64.06 21.77
C LEU A 840 -2.12 -65.33 22.25
N CYS A 841 -1.47 -66.49 22.17
CA CYS A 841 -2.07 -67.77 22.57
C CYS A 841 -2.24 -67.84 24.09
N VAL A 842 -1.22 -67.46 24.87
CA VAL A 842 -1.31 -67.52 26.35
C VAL A 842 -2.34 -66.54 26.88
N SER A 843 -2.37 -65.30 26.37
CA SER A 843 -3.40 -64.33 26.77
C SER A 843 -4.82 -64.80 26.40
N TRP A 844 -4.99 -65.39 25.22
CA TRP A 844 -6.27 -65.97 24.79
C TRP A 844 -6.72 -67.10 25.71
N MET A 845 -5.85 -68.06 26.03
CA MET A 845 -6.16 -69.16 26.95
C MET A 845 -6.54 -68.62 28.34
N ASN A 846 -5.79 -67.66 28.88
CA ASN A 846 -6.10 -67.05 30.18
C ASN A 846 -7.48 -66.36 30.18
N VAL A 847 -7.86 -65.72 29.08
CA VAL A 847 -9.19 -65.10 28.95
C VAL A 847 -10.29 -66.17 28.85
N GLU A 848 -10.10 -67.20 28.04
CA GLU A 848 -11.06 -68.30 27.89
C GLU A 848 -11.22 -69.13 29.19
N GLU A 849 -10.20 -69.21 30.05
CA GLU A 849 -10.30 -69.83 31.38
C GLU A 849 -11.08 -68.97 32.39
N SER A 850 -11.06 -67.64 32.22
CA SER A 850 -11.52 -66.70 33.25
C SER A 850 -12.96 -66.23 33.05
N ASP A 851 -13.37 -65.83 31.84
CA ASP A 851 -14.70 -65.26 31.57
C ASP A 851 -15.03 -65.16 30.06
N HIS A 852 -16.16 -65.76 29.64
CA HIS A 852 -16.68 -65.63 28.26
C HIS A 852 -17.58 -64.39 28.04
N SER A 853 -17.63 -63.47 29.00
CA SER A 853 -18.46 -62.27 28.90
C SER A 853 -18.09 -61.35 27.72
N ALA A 854 -19.05 -60.50 27.33
CA ALA A 854 -18.88 -59.49 26.29
C ALA A 854 -17.76 -58.47 26.57
N LYS A 855 -17.23 -58.43 27.81
CA LYS A 855 -16.13 -57.53 28.19
C LYS A 855 -14.82 -57.81 27.46
N PHE A 856 -14.64 -59.03 26.93
CA PHE A 856 -13.45 -59.44 26.18
C PHE A 856 -13.67 -59.52 24.67
N GLU A 857 -14.83 -59.10 24.16
CA GLU A 857 -15.13 -59.14 22.72
C GLU A 857 -14.13 -58.31 21.91
N GLU A 858 -13.80 -57.11 22.38
CA GLU A 858 -12.79 -56.26 21.73
C GLU A 858 -11.39 -56.89 21.78
N PHE A 859 -11.02 -57.51 22.90
CA PHE A 859 -9.76 -58.25 23.01
C PHE A 859 -9.68 -59.41 22.01
N ARG A 860 -10.75 -60.21 21.89
CA ARG A 860 -10.81 -61.32 20.93
C ARG A 860 -10.65 -60.83 19.51
N LYS A 861 -11.42 -59.79 19.14
CA LYS A 861 -11.37 -59.16 17.82
C LYS A 861 -9.96 -58.66 17.47
N GLN A 862 -9.33 -57.90 18.37
CA GLN A 862 -7.99 -57.36 18.15
C GLN A 862 -6.93 -58.48 18.08
N SER A 863 -7.10 -59.58 18.84
CA SER A 863 -6.20 -60.73 18.81
C SER A 863 -6.26 -61.47 17.48
N CYS A 864 -7.46 -61.73 16.94
CA CYS A 864 -7.63 -62.30 15.61
C CYS A 864 -7.03 -61.40 14.52
N GLN A 865 -7.22 -60.08 14.63
CA GLN A 865 -6.60 -59.11 13.72
C GLN A 865 -5.07 -59.16 13.78
N ALA A 866 -4.47 -59.32 14.97
CA ALA A 866 -3.02 -59.47 15.13
C ALA A 866 -2.49 -60.75 14.45
N VAL A 867 -3.19 -61.87 14.59
CA VAL A 867 -2.84 -63.13 13.90
C VAL A 867 -2.93 -62.97 12.38
N ASN A 868 -3.96 -62.29 11.88
CA ASN A 868 -4.11 -62.01 10.45
C ASN A 868 -3.01 -61.09 9.90
N LEU A 869 -2.64 -60.05 10.65
CA LEU A 869 -1.49 -59.21 10.30
C LEU A 869 -0.18 -60.01 10.30
N LEU A 870 0.00 -60.95 11.23
CA LEU A 870 1.18 -61.81 11.28
C LEU A 870 1.24 -62.74 10.05
N ARG A 871 0.10 -63.34 9.66
CA ARG A 871 -0.04 -64.14 8.43
C ARG A 871 0.39 -63.34 7.20
N GLN A 872 -0.11 -62.10 7.07
CA GLN A 872 0.23 -61.21 5.96
C GLN A 872 1.70 -60.80 5.96
N ALA A 873 2.27 -60.48 7.13
CA ALA A 873 3.65 -60.03 7.25
C ALA A 873 4.69 -61.12 6.89
N ILE A 874 4.36 -62.39 7.12
CA ILE A 874 5.27 -63.54 6.88
C ILE A 874 5.10 -64.14 5.48
N GLY A 875 3.91 -63.99 4.87
CA GLY A 875 3.58 -64.49 3.53
C GLY A 875 3.27 -66.00 3.48
N GLU A 876 2.48 -66.43 2.49
CA GLU A 876 1.99 -67.82 2.35
C GLU A 876 3.10 -68.87 2.10
N ALA A 877 4.28 -68.42 1.65
CA ALA A 877 5.39 -69.31 1.31
C ALA A 877 6.20 -69.83 2.51
N HIS A 878 5.92 -69.33 3.73
CA HIS A 878 6.67 -69.68 4.94
C HIS A 878 5.80 -70.34 6.01
N ILE A 879 6.44 -71.26 6.75
CA ILE A 879 5.91 -72.22 7.72
C ILE A 879 5.12 -71.51 8.84
N THR A 880 3.85 -71.20 8.59
CA THR A 880 2.95 -70.58 9.58
C THR A 880 1.72 -71.46 9.82
N GLU A 881 1.19 -72.10 8.78
CA GLU A 881 0.08 -73.05 8.89
C GLU A 881 0.43 -74.32 9.68
N ALA A 882 1.66 -74.82 9.55
CA ALA A 882 2.10 -75.97 10.34
C ALA A 882 2.25 -75.62 11.82
N ASP A 883 2.75 -74.41 12.11
CA ASP A 883 2.90 -73.89 13.48
C ASP A 883 1.50 -73.68 14.11
N PHE A 884 0.53 -73.11 13.37
CA PHE A 884 -0.84 -72.93 13.84
C PHE A 884 -1.58 -74.26 14.09
N ARG A 885 -1.46 -75.22 13.17
CA ARG A 885 -2.06 -76.56 13.36
C ARG A 885 -1.46 -77.26 14.56
N SER A 886 -0.15 -77.21 14.74
CA SER A 886 0.52 -77.82 15.89
C SER A 886 0.09 -77.19 17.23
N LEU A 887 -0.20 -75.89 17.25
CA LEU A 887 -0.73 -75.20 18.44
C LEU A 887 -2.21 -75.52 18.70
N MET A 888 -3.05 -75.59 17.65
CA MET A 888 -4.46 -76.00 17.79
C MET A 888 -4.59 -77.47 18.23
N ASP A 889 -3.74 -78.37 17.70
CA ASP A 889 -3.68 -79.77 18.13
C ASP A 889 -3.22 -79.92 19.60
N ALA A 890 -2.51 -78.92 20.13
CA ALA A 890 -2.05 -78.91 21.51
C ALA A 890 -3.09 -78.35 22.50
N ASP A 891 -3.99 -77.47 22.06
CA ASP A 891 -5.07 -76.89 22.87
C ASP A 891 -6.25 -76.41 22.00
N ASP A 892 -7.39 -77.11 22.11
CA ASP A 892 -8.61 -76.84 21.33
C ASP A 892 -9.16 -75.41 21.51
N ARG A 893 -8.84 -74.72 22.62
CA ARG A 893 -9.33 -73.36 22.90
C ARG A 893 -8.76 -72.32 21.94
N LEU A 894 -7.65 -72.64 21.25
CA LEU A 894 -7.01 -71.76 20.28
C LEU A 894 -7.69 -71.76 18.90
N GLU A 895 -8.65 -72.65 18.65
CA GLU A 895 -9.37 -72.75 17.37
C GLU A 895 -10.03 -71.41 16.99
N GLY A 896 -10.63 -70.71 17.96
CA GLY A 896 -11.26 -69.40 17.75
C GLY A 896 -10.30 -68.27 17.37
N LEU A 897 -9.01 -68.39 17.72
CA LEU A 897 -7.95 -67.40 17.45
C LEU A 897 -7.18 -67.72 16.16
N LEU A 898 -6.77 -68.98 15.99
CA LEU A 898 -5.86 -69.41 14.93
C LEU A 898 -6.59 -69.98 13.71
N GLY A 899 -7.83 -70.47 13.86
CA GLY A 899 -8.62 -71.11 12.81
C GLY A 899 -9.32 -70.16 11.84
N GLN A 900 -9.35 -68.86 12.13
CA GLN A 900 -9.92 -67.85 11.23
C GLN A 900 -8.98 -67.61 10.04
N THR A 901 -9.31 -68.16 8.87
CA THR A 901 -8.63 -67.84 7.60
C THR A 901 -9.34 -66.64 6.95
N SER A 902 -8.58 -65.64 6.51
CA SER A 902 -9.13 -64.43 5.87
C SER A 902 -10.03 -64.79 4.69
N SER A 903 -11.28 -64.33 4.71
CA SER A 903 -12.11 -64.16 3.51
C SER A 903 -11.61 -63.01 2.65
#